data_AF-A0A563U4J4-F1
#
_entry.id   AF-A0A563U4J4-F1
#
_cell.length_a   1.000
_cell.length_b   1.000
_cell.length_c   1.000
_cell.angle_alpha   90.00
_cell.angle_beta   90.00
_cell.angle_gamma   90.00
#
_symmetry.space_group_name_H-M   'P 1'
#
loop_
_entity.id
_entity.type
_entity.pdbx_description
1 polymer ?
#
loop_
_entity_poly.entity_id
_entity_poly.type
_entity_poly.pdbx_seq_one_letter_code
_entity_poly.pdbx_strand_id
1 'polypeptide(L)'
;MDTPCNSIKRIGFTIVLFLMMFSISYSQSWKAIAAKPSTLMINGGIDIYKTDKFILSLVSASQTVAALSPAADSNFDFTPGERLKQRDKDSLYYLGDIKLRIRPAGQTAWQSYSTAYARKPVQKLATGVGIIAAADLSATLPPDMPVKVKRYWQVDKDNLVLRFTLTNTSSADVEIGSVGIPMIFNNILEGKTLEQAHATNVFSDPYIGADAGYIQVNHLHGRDASLLVIPQQNAPLEAYSPLSDDLTPKGITFEGFHEWMICSKAYADNEWKGVEQWNAPTSFTLAKGASRSIAIKFVLAPSIREIETELVRQHRPLAVGVPGYVLPMNETGKLFVKYLEKIKNISVYPEGAATVKPAGKTAKGYLKYDVSGKLWGRARVSVVYADNTLQTINYKIIKPQAQAVADLGAFLTTKQWYSDPKDPFKRSPAVMNYDYETGKILTQERRAWFAGLSDEAGAGSWLAAFMKQLLKPDEKEIEKLKQFANKTLWGKLQLSNGPKQYGVRKSLFYYQPDIFPAGTYDKNIVYKGWEAWPKKEADQITRSYNYPHVAAAHWVLYRLARYHHIAGIDWNTNLDRAYNTAIAMVKLAPDYAEFGQMEGSVFLFILKDLQREGKKEMAATLEAEMNKRALHWKTLKYPFGSEMPWDSTGQEEVYMWSSYFGMADKADVTLNAILAYAPAVPHWGYNGSARRYWDFVFGGKLARIERQLHHYGSALNSIPLLTAYRRSPQDFYLLRTGYAGTMGALANITKDGFGPAAFHSYPSTLKIDGYASDYGPGFYGYAVNSGTYIVKHPEFGWVAFGGNVTESKGWISTEVTCAGQNRVFFAPASLWLTTAAGNITHVDYQPKTGMLRIKLTGSTYLNIDDPNNAISGILPKQSKRKDGYYFIPEDKRNNAEVILKLKR
;
A
#
# COMPACT_ATOMS: atom_id res chain seq x y z
N MET A 1 4.16 -13.96 51.57
CA MET A 1 2.75 -14.40 51.43
C MET A 1 1.89 -13.15 51.41
N ASP A 2 0.71 -13.26 50.78
CA ASP A 2 -0.24 -12.19 50.39
C ASP A 2 0.03 -11.47 49.06
N THR A 3 -0.29 -12.20 47.99
CA THR A 3 -0.68 -11.68 46.66
C THR A 3 -2.00 -10.93 46.71
N PRO A 4 -2.14 -9.75 46.07
CA PRO A 4 -3.44 -9.23 45.66
C PRO A 4 -3.71 -9.60 44.19
N CYS A 5 -4.27 -10.79 44.01
CA CYS A 5 -4.96 -11.21 42.80
C CYS A 5 -6.29 -10.44 42.69
N ASN A 6 -6.28 -9.20 42.19
CA ASN A 6 -7.54 -8.46 41.92
C ASN A 6 -7.45 -7.34 40.86
N SER A 7 -6.30 -7.06 40.24
CA SER A 7 -6.22 -6.05 39.14
C SER A 7 -6.55 -6.61 37.75
N ILE A 8 -6.63 -7.94 37.59
CA ILE A 8 -6.86 -8.61 36.30
C ILE A 8 -8.32 -8.45 35.80
N LYS A 9 -9.27 -8.15 36.68
CA LYS A 9 -10.72 -8.14 36.33
C LYS A 9 -11.27 -6.82 35.79
N ARG A 10 -10.56 -5.68 35.90
CA ARG A 10 -11.13 -4.36 35.53
C ARG A 10 -10.60 -3.75 34.23
N ILE A 11 -9.46 -4.19 33.71
CA ILE A 11 -8.87 -3.67 32.46
C ILE A 11 -9.18 -4.57 31.26
N GLY A 12 -9.37 -5.88 31.50
CA GLY A 12 -10.01 -6.78 30.53
C GLY A 12 -11.37 -6.24 30.08
N PHE A 13 -12.07 -5.45 30.90
CA PHE A 13 -13.37 -4.88 30.57
C PHE A 13 -13.35 -3.90 29.39
N THR A 14 -12.25 -3.17 29.13
CA THR A 14 -12.18 -2.17 28.05
C THR A 14 -11.75 -2.79 26.71
N ILE A 15 -10.86 -3.78 26.73
CA ILE A 15 -10.43 -4.56 25.54
C ILE A 15 -11.50 -5.59 25.15
N VAL A 16 -12.13 -6.23 26.15
CA VAL A 16 -13.30 -7.07 25.91
C VAL A 16 -14.45 -6.23 25.38
N LEU A 17 -14.65 -4.96 25.77
CA LEU A 17 -15.65 -4.09 25.12
C LEU A 17 -15.31 -3.73 23.67
N PHE A 18 -14.02 -3.57 23.33
CA PHE A 18 -13.55 -3.14 21.99
C PHE A 18 -13.74 -4.23 20.95
N LEU A 19 -13.32 -5.45 21.29
CA LEU A 19 -13.66 -6.66 20.52
C LEU A 19 -15.15 -6.98 20.66
N MET A 20 -15.78 -6.90 21.85
CA MET A 20 -17.20 -7.25 22.00
C MET A 20 -18.14 -6.32 21.23
N MET A 21 -17.99 -5.00 21.17
CA MET A 21 -19.00 -4.18 20.47
C MET A 21 -18.96 -4.37 18.96
N PHE A 22 -17.77 -4.47 18.36
CA PHE A 22 -17.64 -4.89 16.96
C PHE A 22 -18.06 -6.36 16.81
N SER A 23 -17.54 -7.29 17.60
CA SER A 23 -17.97 -8.69 17.57
C SER A 23 -19.45 -8.89 17.87
N ILE A 24 -20.17 -7.99 18.55
CA ILE A 24 -21.62 -8.09 18.80
C ILE A 24 -22.39 -7.68 17.56
N SER A 25 -22.07 -6.55 16.91
CA SER A 25 -22.71 -6.16 15.64
C SER A 25 -22.36 -7.12 14.49
N TYR A 26 -21.14 -7.66 14.47
CA TYR A 26 -20.71 -8.66 13.50
C TYR A 26 -21.19 -10.08 13.81
N SER A 27 -21.26 -10.49 15.08
CA SER A 27 -21.90 -11.75 15.47
C SER A 27 -23.39 -11.69 15.17
N GLN A 28 -24.05 -10.55 15.36
CA GLN A 28 -25.45 -10.34 14.95
C GLN A 28 -25.64 -10.47 13.44
N SER A 29 -24.69 -10.00 12.61
CA SER A 29 -24.79 -10.13 11.16
C SER A 29 -24.50 -11.54 10.65
N TRP A 30 -23.52 -12.25 11.22
CA TRP A 30 -23.31 -13.68 10.93
C TRP A 30 -24.47 -14.56 11.43
N LYS A 31 -25.06 -14.24 12.59
CA LYS A 31 -26.30 -14.88 13.09
C LYS A 31 -27.48 -14.64 12.14
N ALA A 32 -27.62 -13.42 11.62
CA ALA A 32 -28.67 -13.10 10.65
C ALA A 32 -28.51 -13.91 9.35
N ILE A 33 -27.28 -14.14 8.89
CA ILE A 33 -27.00 -15.05 7.75
C ILE A 33 -27.32 -16.50 8.12
N ALA A 34 -26.89 -16.97 9.30
CA ALA A 34 -27.14 -18.33 9.76
C ALA A 34 -28.64 -18.64 9.89
N ALA A 35 -29.46 -17.65 10.20
CA ALA A 35 -30.92 -17.78 10.27
C ALA A 35 -31.59 -17.91 8.89
N LYS A 36 -30.90 -17.61 7.78
CA LYS A 36 -31.45 -17.79 6.44
C LYS A 36 -31.48 -19.27 6.03
N PRO A 37 -32.47 -19.71 5.25
CA PRO A 37 -32.50 -21.08 4.74
C PRO A 37 -31.31 -21.34 3.81
N SER A 38 -30.72 -22.55 3.89
CA SER A 38 -29.73 -23.00 2.92
C SER A 38 -30.36 -23.14 1.54
N THR A 39 -29.81 -22.46 0.54
CA THR A 39 -30.29 -22.46 -0.85
C THR A 39 -29.23 -22.93 -1.86
N LEU A 40 -27.97 -23.10 -1.45
CA LEU A 40 -26.91 -23.65 -2.32
C LEU A 40 -26.99 -25.19 -2.46
N MET A 41 -27.78 -25.85 -1.61
CA MET A 41 -28.07 -27.30 -1.65
C MET A 41 -26.81 -28.16 -1.53
N ILE A 42 -25.90 -27.76 -0.64
CA ILE A 42 -24.62 -28.46 -0.39
C ILE A 42 -24.79 -29.91 0.09
N ASN A 43 -25.95 -30.24 0.68
CA ASN A 43 -26.29 -31.61 1.08
C ASN A 43 -26.49 -32.55 -0.13
N GLY A 44 -26.64 -32.01 -1.34
CA GLY A 44 -26.74 -32.77 -2.59
C GLY A 44 -25.40 -33.30 -3.11
N GLY A 45 -24.29 -33.06 -2.41
CA GLY A 45 -22.96 -33.57 -2.76
C GLY A 45 -22.00 -32.52 -3.31
N ILE A 46 -20.73 -32.91 -3.40
CA ILE A 46 -19.62 -32.14 -3.99
C ILE A 46 -18.97 -33.03 -5.06
N ASP A 47 -18.92 -32.54 -6.30
CA ASP A 47 -18.24 -33.19 -7.43
C ASP A 47 -16.77 -32.73 -7.43
N ILE A 48 -15.80 -33.65 -7.42
CA ILE A 48 -14.36 -33.34 -7.36
C ILE A 48 -13.70 -33.68 -8.70
N TYR A 49 -12.99 -32.71 -9.26
CA TYR A 49 -12.23 -32.84 -10.51
C TYR A 49 -10.76 -32.53 -10.27
N LYS A 50 -9.87 -33.36 -10.81
CA LYS A 50 -8.42 -33.19 -10.66
C LYS A 50 -7.78 -32.98 -12.03
N THR A 51 -6.88 -32.00 -12.11
CA THR A 51 -5.89 -31.83 -13.18
C THR A 51 -4.50 -31.93 -12.56
N ASP A 52 -3.46 -31.93 -13.39
CA ASP A 52 -2.08 -31.93 -12.90
C ASP A 52 -1.73 -30.69 -12.05
N LYS A 53 -2.50 -29.60 -12.18
CA LYS A 53 -2.27 -28.35 -11.44
C LYS A 53 -3.31 -28.03 -10.39
N PHE A 54 -4.54 -28.53 -10.53
CA PHE A 54 -5.66 -28.10 -9.68
C PHE A 54 -6.52 -29.26 -9.20
N ILE A 55 -7.08 -29.08 -8.00
CA ILE A 55 -8.22 -29.84 -7.50
C ILE A 55 -9.39 -28.85 -7.42
N LEU A 56 -10.40 -29.07 -8.26
CA LEU A 56 -11.62 -28.27 -8.32
C LEU A 56 -12.78 -29.05 -7.69
N SER A 57 -13.33 -28.52 -6.61
CA SER A 57 -14.53 -29.06 -5.98
C SER A 57 -15.73 -28.18 -6.34
N LEU A 58 -16.78 -28.76 -6.92
CA LEU A 58 -18.01 -28.07 -7.31
C LEU A 58 -19.19 -28.57 -6.48
N VAL A 59 -20.04 -27.67 -5.98
CA VAL A 59 -21.31 -28.09 -5.38
C VAL A 59 -22.17 -28.75 -6.47
N SER A 60 -22.57 -30.01 -6.28
CA SER A 60 -23.19 -30.81 -7.37
C SER A 60 -24.48 -30.18 -7.91
N ALA A 61 -25.26 -29.50 -7.07
CA ALA A 61 -26.53 -28.87 -7.43
C ALA A 61 -26.38 -27.55 -8.18
N SER A 62 -25.42 -26.71 -7.82
CA SER A 62 -25.23 -25.38 -8.41
C SER A 62 -24.09 -25.31 -9.43
N GLN A 63 -23.18 -26.30 -9.44
CA GLN A 63 -21.90 -26.32 -10.15
C GLN A 63 -21.03 -25.05 -9.92
N THR A 64 -21.19 -24.38 -8.78
CA THR A 64 -20.29 -23.32 -8.30
C THR A 64 -19.15 -23.91 -7.47
N VAL A 65 -18.02 -23.21 -7.35
CA VAL A 65 -16.84 -23.70 -6.64
C VAL A 65 -17.11 -23.79 -5.13
N ALA A 66 -16.90 -24.98 -4.57
CA ALA A 66 -16.87 -25.25 -3.14
C ALA A 66 -15.45 -25.11 -2.57
N ALA A 67 -14.43 -25.51 -3.34
CA ALA A 67 -13.02 -25.35 -3.03
C ALA A 67 -12.17 -25.33 -4.32
N LEU A 68 -11.06 -24.60 -4.32
CA LEU A 68 -10.06 -24.60 -5.39
C LEU A 68 -8.67 -24.71 -4.77
N SER A 69 -8.03 -25.85 -4.95
CA SER A 69 -6.70 -26.13 -4.39
C SER A 69 -5.67 -26.34 -5.50
N PRO A 70 -4.40 -25.97 -5.29
CA PRO A 70 -3.31 -26.44 -6.13
C PRO A 70 -3.12 -27.96 -5.93
N ALA A 71 -2.85 -28.71 -7.00
CA ALA A 71 -2.63 -30.15 -6.89
C ALA A 71 -1.40 -30.51 -6.02
N ALA A 72 -0.41 -29.62 -5.99
CA ALA A 72 0.80 -29.75 -5.16
C ALA A 72 0.56 -29.51 -3.66
N ASP A 73 -0.56 -28.87 -3.28
CA ASP A 73 -0.96 -28.68 -1.89
C ASP A 73 -2.49 -28.79 -1.77
N SER A 74 -2.96 -30.02 -1.61
CA SER A 74 -4.39 -30.33 -1.52
C SER A 74 -5.04 -29.88 -0.21
N ASN A 75 -4.26 -29.44 0.79
CA ASN A 75 -4.80 -28.97 2.07
C ASN A 75 -5.17 -27.48 2.03
N PHE A 76 -4.64 -26.75 1.06
CA PHE A 76 -4.90 -25.33 0.89
C PHE A 76 -6.09 -25.07 -0.04
N ASP A 77 -6.89 -24.05 0.26
CA ASP A 77 -8.02 -23.62 -0.56
C ASP A 77 -7.90 -22.11 -0.85
N PHE A 78 -7.84 -21.75 -2.14
CA PHE A 78 -7.86 -20.35 -2.56
C PHE A 78 -9.21 -19.67 -2.28
N THR A 79 -10.27 -20.43 -2.07
CA THR A 79 -11.64 -19.97 -1.81
C THR A 79 -12.03 -20.17 -0.34
N PRO A 80 -13.09 -19.52 0.16
CA PRO A 80 -13.50 -19.68 1.56
C PRO A 80 -14.30 -20.98 1.79
N GLY A 81 -13.79 -22.14 1.36
CA GLY A 81 -14.49 -23.43 1.46
C GLY A 81 -14.80 -23.85 2.90
N GLU A 82 -13.97 -23.46 3.87
CA GLU A 82 -14.24 -23.66 5.31
C GLU A 82 -15.55 -22.98 5.77
N ARG A 83 -15.99 -21.94 5.05
CA ARG A 83 -17.21 -21.17 5.32
C ARG A 83 -18.39 -21.63 4.46
N LEU A 84 -18.26 -22.67 3.65
CA LEU A 84 -19.28 -23.13 2.70
C LEU A 84 -20.66 -23.30 3.37
N LYS A 85 -20.72 -24.01 4.51
CA LYS A 85 -21.98 -24.21 5.27
C LYS A 85 -22.58 -22.92 5.82
N GLN A 86 -21.75 -21.95 6.19
CA GLN A 86 -22.22 -20.67 6.72
C GLN A 86 -22.68 -19.75 5.58
N ARG A 87 -22.16 -19.97 4.37
CA ARG A 87 -22.38 -19.15 3.20
C ARG A 87 -23.32 -19.76 2.17
N ASP A 88 -24.01 -20.85 2.48
CA ASP A 88 -24.83 -21.61 1.53
C ASP A 88 -26.21 -20.98 1.23
N LYS A 89 -26.30 -19.63 1.29
CA LYS A 89 -27.55 -18.85 1.20
C LYS A 89 -27.64 -18.02 -0.08
N ASP A 90 -28.84 -17.52 -0.35
CA ASP A 90 -29.09 -16.52 -1.39
C ASP A 90 -28.32 -15.23 -1.11
N SER A 91 -27.88 -14.57 -2.19
CA SER A 91 -27.07 -13.34 -2.20
C SER A 91 -25.68 -13.46 -1.53
N LEU A 92 -25.18 -14.68 -1.31
CA LEU A 92 -23.78 -14.94 -0.97
C LEU A 92 -23.11 -15.54 -2.20
N TYR A 93 -22.13 -14.84 -2.76
CA TYR A 93 -21.54 -15.19 -4.04
C TYR A 93 -20.48 -16.30 -3.92
N TYR A 94 -20.36 -17.09 -4.99
CA TYR A 94 -19.33 -18.11 -5.18
C TYR A 94 -18.63 -17.93 -6.52
N LEU A 95 -17.38 -18.41 -6.61
CA LEU A 95 -16.70 -18.49 -7.89
C LEU A 95 -17.50 -19.40 -8.83
N GLY A 96 -17.81 -18.91 -10.03
CA GLY A 96 -18.72 -19.57 -10.97
C GLY A 96 -20.13 -18.97 -11.03
N ASP A 97 -20.47 -18.02 -10.17
CA ASP A 97 -21.65 -17.16 -10.38
C ASP A 97 -21.39 -16.10 -11.48
N ILE A 98 -22.44 -15.42 -11.94
CA ILE A 98 -22.36 -14.31 -12.89
C ILE A 98 -23.42 -13.24 -12.58
N LYS A 99 -23.05 -11.98 -12.78
CA LYS A 99 -23.91 -10.80 -12.67
C LYS A 99 -24.01 -10.09 -14.02
N LEU A 100 -25.21 -9.66 -14.39
CA LEU A 100 -25.48 -9.00 -15.66
C LEU A 100 -26.32 -7.73 -15.43
N ARG A 101 -26.01 -6.66 -16.17
CA ARG A 101 -26.93 -5.54 -16.35
C ARG A 101 -27.27 -5.36 -17.82
N ILE A 102 -28.55 -5.41 -18.11
CA ILE A 102 -29.09 -5.59 -19.45
C ILE A 102 -30.22 -4.59 -19.69
N ARG A 103 -30.39 -4.16 -20.94
CA ARG A 103 -31.59 -3.45 -21.39
C ARG A 103 -31.92 -3.80 -22.84
N PRO A 104 -33.18 -3.68 -23.28
CA PRO A 104 -33.50 -3.67 -24.70
C PRO A 104 -32.74 -2.53 -25.41
N ALA A 105 -32.23 -2.79 -26.62
CA ALA A 105 -31.48 -1.79 -27.37
C ALA A 105 -32.32 -0.51 -27.58
N GLY A 106 -31.73 0.66 -27.29
CA GLY A 106 -32.40 1.96 -27.41
C GLY A 106 -33.20 2.40 -26.17
N GLN A 107 -33.40 1.53 -25.16
CA GLN A 107 -33.96 1.94 -23.87
C GLN A 107 -32.90 2.55 -22.95
N THR A 108 -33.32 3.26 -21.90
CA THR A 108 -32.41 3.93 -20.97
C THR A 108 -32.18 3.14 -19.67
N ALA A 109 -33.20 2.47 -19.13
CA ALA A 109 -33.13 1.80 -17.83
C ALA A 109 -32.41 0.45 -17.89
N TRP A 110 -31.47 0.25 -16.97
CA TRP A 110 -30.72 -1.01 -16.80
C TRP A 110 -31.44 -1.95 -15.82
N GLN A 111 -31.62 -3.21 -16.21
CA GLN A 111 -32.14 -4.28 -15.34
C GLN A 111 -30.98 -5.16 -14.86
N SER A 112 -30.96 -5.48 -13.57
CA SER A 112 -29.88 -6.27 -12.95
C SER A 112 -30.31 -7.72 -12.74
N TYR A 113 -29.43 -8.64 -13.08
CA TYR A 113 -29.63 -10.09 -12.94
C TYR A 113 -28.40 -10.71 -12.28
N SER A 114 -28.61 -11.72 -11.43
CA SER A 114 -27.54 -12.43 -10.72
C SER A 114 -27.95 -13.88 -10.46
N THR A 115 -27.05 -14.83 -10.71
CA THR A 115 -27.28 -16.25 -10.40
C THR A 115 -27.23 -16.56 -8.90
N ALA A 116 -26.72 -15.63 -8.09
CA ALA A 116 -26.65 -15.79 -6.64
C ALA A 116 -27.91 -15.27 -5.93
N TYR A 117 -28.75 -14.46 -6.59
CA TYR A 117 -29.88 -13.78 -5.93
C TYR A 117 -30.97 -14.75 -5.43
N ALA A 118 -31.37 -15.72 -6.26
CA ALA A 118 -32.37 -16.73 -5.93
C ALA A 118 -31.91 -18.10 -6.43
N ARG A 119 -31.18 -18.85 -5.58
CA ARG A 119 -30.50 -20.08 -5.98
C ARG A 119 -31.49 -21.23 -6.19
N LYS A 120 -31.25 -22.00 -7.25
CA LYS A 120 -31.95 -23.25 -7.59
C LYS A 120 -30.96 -24.24 -8.19
N PRO A 121 -31.26 -25.55 -8.22
CA PRO A 121 -30.43 -26.50 -8.94
C PRO A 121 -30.29 -26.09 -10.40
N VAL A 122 -29.08 -26.14 -10.94
CA VAL A 122 -28.84 -25.88 -12.36
C VAL A 122 -29.15 -27.13 -13.18
N GLN A 123 -29.56 -26.96 -14.43
CA GLN A 123 -29.72 -28.09 -15.34
C GLN A 123 -28.33 -28.49 -15.86
N LYS A 124 -27.83 -29.66 -15.44
CA LYS A 124 -26.57 -30.22 -15.96
C LYS A 124 -26.69 -30.48 -17.46
N LEU A 125 -25.67 -30.10 -18.21
CA LEU A 125 -25.57 -30.33 -19.66
C LEU A 125 -24.56 -31.44 -19.93
N ALA A 126 -24.70 -32.10 -21.09
CA ALA A 126 -23.72 -33.07 -21.55
C ALA A 126 -22.33 -32.43 -21.63
N THR A 127 -21.33 -33.13 -21.10
CA THR A 127 -19.93 -32.76 -21.22
C THR A 127 -19.36 -33.33 -22.52
N GLY A 128 -18.39 -32.62 -23.08
CA GLY A 128 -17.61 -33.06 -24.24
C GLY A 128 -16.12 -33.10 -23.90
N VAL A 129 -15.28 -33.33 -24.90
CA VAL A 129 -13.82 -33.32 -24.73
C VAL A 129 -13.36 -32.01 -24.10
N GLY A 130 -12.60 -32.09 -23.00
CA GLY A 130 -12.07 -30.93 -22.29
C GLY A 130 -13.09 -30.14 -21.44
N ILE A 131 -14.34 -30.60 -21.31
CA ILE A 131 -15.36 -30.00 -20.45
C ILE A 131 -15.59 -30.91 -19.25
N ILE A 132 -15.28 -30.43 -18.04
CA ILE A 132 -15.42 -31.23 -16.80
C ILE A 132 -16.80 -31.04 -16.16
N ALA A 133 -17.42 -29.87 -16.34
CA ALA A 133 -18.78 -29.60 -15.92
C ALA A 133 -19.44 -28.55 -16.82
N ALA A 134 -20.72 -28.75 -17.14
CA ALA A 134 -21.51 -27.79 -17.91
C ALA A 134 -22.93 -27.69 -17.35
N ALA A 135 -23.50 -26.48 -17.37
CA ALA A 135 -24.84 -26.22 -16.87
C ALA A 135 -25.55 -25.10 -17.62
N ASP A 136 -26.87 -25.23 -17.71
CA ASP A 136 -27.80 -24.16 -18.05
C ASP A 136 -28.25 -23.46 -16.76
N LEU A 137 -28.03 -22.14 -16.68
CA LEU A 137 -28.27 -21.36 -15.47
C LEU A 137 -29.68 -20.75 -15.41
N SER A 138 -30.53 -20.96 -16.42
CA SER A 138 -31.86 -20.36 -16.50
C SER A 138 -32.72 -20.59 -15.26
N ALA A 139 -32.58 -21.73 -14.57
CA ALA A 139 -33.33 -22.02 -13.34
C ALA A 139 -33.03 -21.04 -12.19
N THR A 140 -31.83 -20.45 -12.18
CA THR A 140 -31.38 -19.48 -11.16
C THR A 140 -31.67 -18.02 -11.52
N LEU A 141 -32.26 -17.79 -12.68
CA LEU A 141 -32.56 -16.47 -13.22
C LEU A 141 -34.08 -16.28 -13.34
N PRO A 142 -34.59 -15.03 -13.33
CA PRO A 142 -35.99 -14.74 -13.55
C PRO A 142 -36.51 -15.30 -14.90
N PRO A 143 -37.78 -15.74 -14.99
CA PRO A 143 -38.35 -16.30 -16.22
C PRO A 143 -38.37 -15.32 -17.40
N ASP A 144 -38.40 -14.02 -17.13
CA ASP A 144 -38.40 -12.92 -18.10
C ASP A 144 -36.98 -12.50 -18.55
N MET A 145 -35.95 -13.25 -18.15
CA MET A 145 -34.56 -12.97 -18.52
C MET A 145 -34.38 -12.95 -20.07
N PRO A 146 -33.94 -11.83 -20.66
CA PRO A 146 -33.82 -11.71 -22.12
C PRO A 146 -32.64 -12.50 -22.72
N VAL A 147 -31.71 -12.95 -21.88
CA VAL A 147 -30.50 -13.65 -22.29
C VAL A 147 -30.37 -14.99 -21.55
N LYS A 148 -30.32 -16.07 -22.32
CA LYS A 148 -30.00 -17.40 -21.81
C LYS A 148 -28.52 -17.51 -21.48
N VAL A 149 -28.20 -18.10 -20.33
CA VAL A 149 -26.83 -18.21 -19.81
C VAL A 149 -26.46 -19.68 -19.58
N LYS A 150 -25.39 -20.13 -20.23
CA LYS A 150 -24.76 -21.43 -19.97
C LYS A 150 -23.37 -21.25 -19.39
N ARG A 151 -22.98 -22.09 -18.43
CA ARG A 151 -21.64 -22.12 -17.83
C ARG A 151 -20.92 -23.42 -18.16
N TYR A 152 -19.61 -23.32 -18.35
CA TYR A 152 -18.71 -24.42 -18.61
C TYR A 152 -17.46 -24.28 -17.76
N TRP A 153 -17.12 -25.33 -17.02
CA TRP A 153 -15.80 -25.55 -16.47
C TRP A 153 -15.03 -26.44 -17.45
N GLN A 154 -13.90 -25.94 -17.92
CA GLN A 154 -13.11 -26.58 -18.95
C GLN A 154 -11.66 -26.71 -18.50
N VAL A 155 -10.96 -27.62 -19.17
CA VAL A 155 -9.53 -27.84 -18.98
C VAL A 155 -8.83 -27.49 -20.28
N ASP A 156 -7.95 -26.49 -20.23
CA ASP A 156 -7.06 -26.10 -21.33
C ASP A 156 -5.61 -26.45 -20.93
N LYS A 157 -5.15 -27.58 -21.48
CA LYS A 157 -3.97 -28.32 -21.02
C LYS A 157 -4.19 -28.76 -19.57
N ASP A 158 -3.52 -28.16 -18.59
CA ASP A 158 -3.72 -28.49 -17.16
C ASP A 158 -4.38 -27.36 -16.36
N ASN A 159 -4.72 -26.27 -17.04
CA ASN A 159 -5.27 -25.07 -16.42
C ASN A 159 -6.80 -25.09 -16.49
N LEU A 160 -7.45 -24.52 -15.49
CA LEU A 160 -8.90 -24.41 -15.45
C LEU A 160 -9.37 -23.18 -16.24
N VAL A 161 -10.48 -23.32 -16.96
CA VAL A 161 -11.16 -22.24 -17.67
C VAL A 161 -12.61 -22.20 -17.23
N LEU A 162 -13.06 -21.01 -16.79
CA LEU A 162 -14.47 -20.72 -16.55
C LEU A 162 -15.02 -19.94 -17.74
N ARG A 163 -15.96 -20.54 -18.48
CA ARG A 163 -16.60 -19.92 -19.64
C ARG A 163 -18.10 -19.78 -19.44
N PHE A 164 -18.65 -18.64 -19.82
CA PHE A 164 -20.08 -18.42 -19.96
C PHE A 164 -20.44 -18.19 -21.43
N THR A 165 -21.60 -18.67 -21.85
CA THR A 165 -22.22 -18.35 -23.15
C THR A 165 -23.51 -17.61 -22.90
N LEU A 166 -23.59 -16.40 -23.44
CA LEU A 166 -24.75 -15.51 -23.37
C LEU A 166 -25.46 -15.57 -24.72
N THR A 167 -26.73 -15.97 -24.75
CA THR A 167 -27.54 -16.05 -25.97
C THR A 167 -28.77 -15.17 -25.82
N ASN A 168 -28.96 -14.19 -26.70
CA ASN A 168 -30.17 -13.38 -26.70
C ASN A 168 -31.37 -14.21 -27.18
N THR A 169 -32.32 -14.47 -26.29
CA THR A 169 -33.54 -15.24 -26.55
C THR A 169 -34.79 -14.36 -26.69
N SER A 170 -34.64 -13.04 -26.57
CA SER A 170 -35.72 -12.09 -26.76
C SER A 170 -36.06 -11.86 -28.25
N SER A 171 -37.14 -11.14 -28.53
CA SER A 171 -37.56 -10.78 -29.88
C SER A 171 -36.84 -9.56 -30.46
N ALA A 172 -36.00 -8.89 -29.68
CA ALA A 172 -35.30 -7.66 -30.06
C ALA A 172 -33.80 -7.75 -29.73
N ASP A 173 -33.04 -6.76 -30.18
CA ASP A 173 -31.63 -6.63 -29.79
C ASP A 173 -31.51 -6.20 -28.34
N VAL A 174 -30.49 -6.71 -27.67
CA VAL A 174 -30.28 -6.53 -26.24
C VAL A 174 -28.89 -5.96 -26.00
N GLU A 175 -28.81 -4.86 -25.25
CA GLU A 175 -27.55 -4.26 -24.83
C GLU A 175 -27.14 -4.79 -23.45
N ILE A 176 -25.90 -5.28 -23.36
CA ILE A 176 -25.26 -5.75 -22.13
C ILE A 176 -24.31 -4.65 -21.64
N GLY A 177 -24.72 -3.94 -20.60
CA GLY A 177 -23.96 -2.83 -20.02
C GLY A 177 -23.09 -3.20 -18.83
N SER A 178 -23.28 -4.39 -18.26
CA SER A 178 -22.35 -4.95 -17.28
C SER A 178 -22.31 -6.46 -17.36
N VAL A 179 -21.11 -7.02 -17.27
CA VAL A 179 -20.88 -8.45 -17.01
C VAL A 179 -19.83 -8.58 -15.92
N GLY A 180 -20.26 -9.06 -14.75
CA GLY A 180 -19.44 -9.26 -13.58
C GLY A 180 -19.27 -10.74 -13.26
N ILE A 181 -18.04 -11.19 -13.04
CA ILE A 181 -17.72 -12.53 -12.54
C ILE A 181 -17.20 -12.38 -11.10
N PRO A 182 -17.95 -12.84 -10.08
CA PRO A 182 -17.53 -12.82 -8.68
C PRO A 182 -16.21 -13.56 -8.45
N MET A 183 -15.23 -12.85 -7.88
CA MET A 183 -13.89 -13.35 -7.55
C MET A 183 -13.83 -13.64 -6.05
N ILE A 184 -14.24 -14.85 -5.68
CA ILE A 184 -14.46 -15.24 -4.28
C ILE A 184 -13.22 -15.98 -3.74
N PHE A 185 -12.24 -15.20 -3.29
CA PHE A 185 -10.98 -15.69 -2.73
C PHE A 185 -10.94 -15.54 -1.21
N ASN A 186 -10.29 -16.45 -0.48
CA ASN A 186 -10.38 -16.53 0.97
C ASN A 186 -9.67 -15.38 1.72
N ASN A 187 -10.30 -14.21 1.85
CA ASN A 187 -9.84 -13.11 2.72
C ASN A 187 -10.72 -12.93 3.98
N ILE A 188 -11.48 -13.96 4.38
CA ILE A 188 -12.25 -13.96 5.64
C ILE A 188 -11.32 -14.40 6.78
N LEU A 189 -10.85 -13.44 7.57
CA LEU A 189 -9.94 -13.65 8.70
C LEU A 189 -10.70 -13.81 10.03
N GLU A 190 -12.02 -13.64 10.02
CA GLU A 190 -12.88 -13.66 11.20
C GLU A 190 -12.69 -14.94 12.01
N GLY A 191 -12.50 -14.81 13.33
CA GLY A 191 -12.35 -15.94 14.24
C GLY A 191 -11.07 -16.78 14.05
N LYS A 192 -10.08 -16.29 13.30
CA LYS A 192 -8.78 -16.96 13.14
C LYS A 192 -7.72 -16.34 14.04
N THR A 193 -6.72 -17.14 14.44
CA THR A 193 -5.45 -16.59 14.93
C THR A 193 -4.61 -16.08 13.76
N LEU A 194 -3.57 -15.30 14.06
CA LEU A 194 -2.61 -14.83 13.06
C LEU A 194 -1.98 -16.00 12.28
N GLU A 195 -1.60 -17.09 12.95
CA GLU A 195 -1.02 -18.27 12.32
C GLU A 195 -2.00 -18.99 11.40
N GLN A 196 -3.26 -19.11 11.82
CA GLN A 196 -4.32 -19.73 11.01
C GLN A 196 -4.62 -18.90 9.78
N ALA A 197 -4.73 -17.58 9.93
CA ALA A 197 -4.95 -16.66 8.83
C ALA A 197 -3.81 -16.75 7.81
N HIS A 198 -2.56 -16.65 8.26
CA HIS A 198 -1.42 -16.77 7.35
C HIS A 198 -1.34 -18.11 6.62
N ALA A 199 -1.82 -19.20 7.22
CA ALA A 199 -1.80 -20.53 6.61
C ALA A 199 -2.94 -20.79 5.61
N THR A 200 -4.09 -20.12 5.76
CA THR A 200 -5.33 -20.52 5.05
C THR A 200 -5.96 -19.41 4.21
N ASN A 201 -5.54 -18.16 4.39
CA ASN A 201 -6.12 -17.02 3.69
C ASN A 201 -5.17 -16.48 2.59
N VAL A 202 -5.77 -15.72 1.69
CA VAL A 202 -5.12 -15.09 0.56
C VAL A 202 -5.48 -13.63 0.45
N PHE A 203 -4.63 -12.89 -0.26
CA PHE A 203 -4.97 -11.60 -0.81
C PHE A 203 -4.92 -11.60 -2.32
N SER A 204 -5.90 -10.92 -2.92
CA SER A 204 -6.02 -10.74 -4.36
C SER A 204 -5.83 -9.28 -4.77
N ASP A 205 -4.91 -9.00 -5.69
CA ASP A 205 -4.67 -7.66 -6.22
C ASP A 205 -4.85 -7.64 -7.76
N PRO A 206 -5.55 -6.62 -8.32
CA PRO A 206 -5.80 -6.54 -9.75
C PRO A 206 -4.71 -5.75 -10.50
N TYR A 207 -4.41 -6.18 -11.72
CA TYR A 207 -3.97 -5.31 -12.80
C TYR A 207 -5.16 -5.00 -13.72
N ILE A 208 -5.76 -3.82 -13.57
CA ILE A 208 -6.94 -3.37 -14.34
C ILE A 208 -6.52 -2.91 -15.75
N GLY A 209 -5.92 -3.83 -16.51
CA GLY A 209 -5.20 -3.60 -17.76
C GLY A 209 -5.97 -3.91 -19.04
N ALA A 210 -7.31 -3.93 -19.00
CA ALA A 210 -8.17 -4.38 -20.10
C ALA A 210 -7.85 -5.82 -20.52
N ASP A 211 -7.57 -6.08 -21.81
CA ASP A 211 -7.26 -7.44 -22.29
C ASP A 211 -5.93 -7.95 -21.72
N ALA A 212 -5.00 -7.10 -21.30
CA ALA A 212 -3.79 -7.54 -20.61
C ALA A 212 -3.97 -7.70 -19.09
N GLY A 213 -5.15 -7.38 -18.55
CA GLY A 213 -5.40 -7.40 -17.13
C GLY A 213 -5.35 -8.79 -16.51
N TYR A 214 -5.13 -8.86 -15.20
CA TYR A 214 -5.14 -10.11 -14.45
C TYR A 214 -5.41 -9.83 -12.97
N ILE A 215 -5.74 -10.86 -12.20
CA ILE A 215 -5.74 -10.82 -10.73
C ILE A 215 -4.68 -11.81 -10.24
N GLN A 216 -3.79 -11.35 -9.38
CA GLN A 216 -2.87 -12.22 -8.65
C GLN A 216 -3.47 -12.53 -7.27
N VAL A 217 -3.40 -13.79 -6.84
CA VAL A 217 -3.94 -14.26 -5.56
C VAL A 217 -2.82 -14.99 -4.83
N ASN A 218 -2.38 -14.41 -3.72
CA ASN A 218 -1.20 -14.84 -2.98
C ASN A 218 -1.57 -15.28 -1.58
N HIS A 219 -0.91 -16.33 -1.09
CA HIS A 219 -0.91 -16.70 0.31
C HIS A 219 -0.43 -15.54 1.19
N LEU A 220 -1.04 -15.32 2.35
CA LEU A 220 -0.62 -14.28 3.29
C LEU A 220 0.81 -14.41 3.79
N HIS A 221 1.37 -15.62 3.85
CA HIS A 221 2.78 -15.82 4.19
C HIS A 221 3.74 -15.45 3.05
N GLY A 222 3.23 -15.20 1.84
CA GLY A 222 4.01 -14.76 0.67
C GLY A 222 5.03 -15.76 0.14
N ARG A 223 4.77 -17.05 0.40
CA ARG A 223 5.53 -18.19 -0.13
C ARG A 223 4.60 -18.99 -1.04
N ASP A 224 5.16 -19.93 -1.78
CA ASP A 224 4.46 -20.85 -2.68
C ASP A 224 3.83 -20.16 -3.92
N ALA A 225 3.05 -20.95 -4.66
CA ALA A 225 2.52 -20.55 -5.94
C ALA A 225 1.53 -19.39 -5.85
N SER A 226 1.59 -18.48 -6.81
CA SER A 226 0.58 -17.43 -6.98
C SER A 226 -0.47 -17.89 -7.99
N LEU A 227 -1.74 -17.81 -7.63
CA LEU A 227 -2.84 -18.04 -8.56
C LEU A 227 -3.11 -16.78 -9.37
N LEU A 228 -3.05 -16.91 -10.70
CA LEU A 228 -3.39 -15.89 -11.66
C LEU A 228 -4.75 -16.17 -12.28
N VAL A 229 -5.62 -15.17 -12.28
CA VAL A 229 -6.83 -15.13 -13.13
C VAL A 229 -6.55 -14.24 -14.33
N ILE A 230 -6.62 -14.79 -15.54
CA ILE A 230 -6.29 -14.11 -16.80
C ILE A 230 -7.42 -14.22 -17.83
N PRO A 231 -7.51 -13.29 -18.81
CA PRO A 231 -8.47 -13.38 -19.91
C PRO A 231 -8.16 -14.58 -20.81
N GLN A 232 -9.21 -15.31 -21.20
CA GLN A 232 -9.12 -16.39 -22.19
C GLN A 232 -9.89 -16.04 -23.47
N GLN A 233 -11.11 -15.50 -23.35
CA GLN A 233 -11.95 -15.15 -24.50
C GLN A 233 -12.90 -14.02 -24.14
N ASN A 234 -12.88 -12.90 -24.88
CA ASN A 234 -13.82 -11.77 -24.71
C ASN A 234 -14.01 -11.31 -23.25
N ALA A 235 -12.97 -11.38 -22.42
CA ALA A 235 -13.07 -11.10 -21.00
C ALA A 235 -11.96 -10.14 -20.54
N PRO A 236 -11.85 -8.91 -21.09
CA PRO A 236 -10.98 -7.89 -20.52
C PRO A 236 -11.27 -7.67 -19.02
N LEU A 237 -10.26 -7.29 -18.24
CA LEU A 237 -10.45 -6.70 -16.92
C LEU A 237 -10.62 -5.19 -17.08
N GLU A 238 -11.79 -4.76 -17.52
CA GLU A 238 -12.12 -3.35 -17.72
C GLU A 238 -12.19 -2.62 -16.37
N ALA A 239 -12.89 -3.21 -15.41
CA ALA A 239 -13.02 -2.68 -14.06
C ALA A 239 -12.95 -3.79 -13.02
N TYR A 240 -12.61 -3.42 -11.78
CA TYR A 240 -12.61 -4.29 -10.62
C TYR A 240 -13.44 -3.61 -9.54
N SER A 241 -14.56 -4.23 -9.15
CA SER A 241 -15.58 -3.57 -8.33
C SER A 241 -15.86 -4.40 -7.07
N PRO A 242 -16.10 -3.75 -5.91
CA PRO A 242 -16.54 -4.45 -4.72
C PRO A 242 -17.94 -5.05 -4.93
N LEU A 243 -18.14 -6.29 -4.50
CA LEU A 243 -19.46 -6.91 -4.39
C LEU A 243 -20.16 -6.31 -3.17
N SER A 244 -20.89 -5.22 -3.39
CA SER A 244 -21.58 -4.48 -2.33
C SER A 244 -22.91 -5.13 -1.92
N ASP A 245 -23.45 -5.99 -2.79
CA ASP A 245 -24.66 -6.76 -2.60
C ASP A 245 -24.41 -8.18 -2.05
N ASP A 246 -23.15 -8.56 -1.85
CA ASP A 246 -22.80 -9.78 -1.11
C ASP A 246 -23.07 -9.57 0.38
N LEU A 247 -23.83 -10.49 0.98
CA LEU A 247 -24.29 -10.35 2.37
C LEU A 247 -23.23 -10.64 3.43
N THR A 248 -22.03 -11.03 3.05
CA THR A 248 -20.96 -11.36 3.99
C THR A 248 -20.56 -10.13 4.78
N PRO A 249 -20.53 -10.19 6.13
CA PRO A 249 -20.29 -9.00 6.93
C PRO A 249 -18.86 -8.48 6.76
N LYS A 250 -18.71 -7.34 6.06
CA LYS A 250 -17.42 -6.65 5.85
C LYS A 250 -16.99 -5.92 7.10
N GLY A 251 -15.72 -6.06 7.51
CA GLY A 251 -15.16 -5.44 8.70
C GLY A 251 -13.64 -5.48 8.69
N ILE A 252 -13.02 -5.26 9.85
CA ILE A 252 -11.57 -5.26 9.98
C ILE A 252 -10.98 -6.63 9.57
N THR A 253 -11.70 -7.71 9.87
CA THR A 253 -11.32 -9.10 9.56
C THR A 253 -11.75 -9.58 8.18
N PHE A 254 -12.44 -8.75 7.37
CA PHE A 254 -12.87 -9.12 6.02
C PHE A 254 -13.19 -7.87 5.19
N GLU A 255 -12.38 -7.61 4.17
CA GLU A 255 -12.56 -6.46 3.27
C GLU A 255 -13.87 -6.49 2.48
N GLY A 256 -14.35 -7.70 2.15
CA GLY A 256 -15.33 -7.90 1.08
C GLY A 256 -14.73 -8.62 -0.11
N PHE A 257 -15.61 -9.23 -0.91
CA PHE A 257 -15.26 -9.76 -2.22
C PHE A 257 -15.41 -8.70 -3.30
N HIS A 258 -14.83 -9.01 -4.46
CA HIS A 258 -14.86 -8.16 -5.64
C HIS A 258 -15.30 -8.98 -6.85
N GLU A 259 -15.62 -8.30 -7.94
CA GLU A 259 -15.95 -8.90 -9.22
C GLU A 259 -15.03 -8.43 -10.33
N TRP A 260 -14.69 -9.37 -11.21
CA TRP A 260 -14.07 -9.10 -12.51
C TRP A 260 -15.13 -8.52 -13.43
N MET A 261 -14.98 -7.26 -13.86
CA MET A 261 -15.93 -6.65 -14.78
C MET A 261 -15.38 -6.58 -16.19
N ILE A 262 -16.09 -7.24 -17.10
CA ILE A 262 -15.76 -7.28 -18.53
C ILE A 262 -16.19 -5.99 -19.23
N CYS A 263 -17.34 -5.45 -18.82
CA CYS A 263 -17.88 -4.18 -19.27
C CYS A 263 -18.62 -3.53 -18.10
N SER A 264 -18.67 -2.19 -18.06
CA SER A 264 -19.13 -1.44 -16.89
C SER A 264 -20.01 -0.23 -17.19
N LYS A 265 -20.44 -0.01 -18.44
CA LYS A 265 -21.29 1.13 -18.82
C LYS A 265 -22.54 1.28 -17.96
N ALA A 266 -23.19 0.19 -17.57
CA ALA A 266 -24.40 0.26 -16.75
C ALA A 266 -24.17 0.82 -15.34
N TYR A 267 -22.96 0.69 -14.80
CA TYR A 267 -22.57 1.33 -13.54
C TYR A 267 -22.11 2.77 -13.77
N ALA A 268 -21.39 3.04 -14.87
CA ALA A 268 -20.97 4.40 -15.25
C ALA A 268 -22.16 5.34 -15.52
N ASP A 269 -23.23 4.81 -16.10
CA ASP A 269 -24.48 5.56 -16.34
C ASP A 269 -25.27 5.82 -15.03
N ASN A 270 -24.99 5.07 -13.95
CA ASN A 270 -25.72 5.07 -12.68
C ASN A 270 -24.81 5.39 -11.47
N GLU A 271 -24.37 4.39 -10.70
CA GLU A 271 -23.69 4.56 -9.41
C GLU A 271 -22.33 5.23 -9.50
N TRP A 272 -21.69 5.20 -10.67
CA TRP A 272 -20.37 5.80 -10.90
C TRP A 272 -20.45 7.07 -11.75
N LYS A 273 -21.66 7.63 -11.91
CA LYS A 273 -21.88 8.83 -12.70
C LYS A 273 -21.01 9.99 -12.20
N GLY A 274 -20.27 10.61 -13.13
CA GLY A 274 -19.35 11.71 -12.83
C GLY A 274 -17.98 11.28 -12.28
N VAL A 275 -17.73 9.97 -12.14
CA VAL A 275 -16.43 9.46 -11.69
C VAL A 275 -15.63 8.96 -12.89
N GLU A 276 -14.48 9.57 -13.12
CA GLU A 276 -13.56 9.15 -14.19
C GLU A 276 -12.94 7.77 -13.86
N GLN A 277 -13.23 6.78 -14.69
CA GLN A 277 -12.81 5.39 -14.48
C GLN A 277 -11.39 5.09 -14.97
N TRP A 278 -10.81 4.02 -14.45
CA TRP A 278 -9.48 3.53 -14.86
C TRP A 278 -9.42 3.20 -16.35
N ASN A 279 -10.41 2.46 -16.85
CA ASN A 279 -10.63 2.21 -18.28
C ASN A 279 -11.92 2.91 -18.74
N ALA A 280 -12.04 3.18 -20.04
CA ALA A 280 -13.28 3.72 -20.60
C ALA A 280 -14.40 2.69 -20.42
N PRO A 281 -15.54 3.03 -19.79
CA PRO A 281 -16.64 2.09 -19.61
C PRO A 281 -17.25 1.65 -20.95
N THR A 282 -17.42 0.35 -21.15
CA THR A 282 -18.02 -0.20 -22.39
C THR A 282 -19.33 -0.95 -22.15
N SER A 283 -20.05 -1.21 -23.24
CA SER A 283 -21.16 -2.16 -23.36
C SER A 283 -21.05 -2.90 -24.69
N PHE A 284 -21.88 -3.92 -24.91
CA PHE A 284 -22.02 -4.56 -26.21
C PHE A 284 -23.44 -5.01 -26.48
N THR A 285 -23.83 -5.07 -27.75
CA THR A 285 -25.16 -5.51 -28.18
C THR A 285 -25.12 -6.96 -28.64
N LEU A 286 -26.09 -7.76 -28.21
CA LEU A 286 -26.40 -9.08 -28.76
C LEU A 286 -27.63 -8.95 -29.65
N ALA A 287 -27.45 -9.17 -30.95
CA ALA A 287 -28.59 -9.22 -31.86
C ALA A 287 -29.55 -10.37 -31.48
N LYS A 288 -30.82 -10.29 -31.89
CA LYS A 288 -31.78 -11.39 -31.70
C LYS A 288 -31.18 -12.74 -32.11
N GLY A 289 -31.20 -13.73 -31.21
CA GLY A 289 -30.66 -15.07 -31.44
C GLY A 289 -29.13 -15.18 -31.41
N ALA A 290 -28.40 -14.06 -31.36
CA ALA A 290 -26.94 -14.07 -31.34
C ALA A 290 -26.41 -14.58 -30.00
N SER A 291 -25.22 -15.19 -30.04
CA SER A 291 -24.52 -15.70 -28.86
C SER A 291 -23.12 -15.13 -28.75
N ARG A 292 -22.66 -14.89 -27.52
CA ARG A 292 -21.28 -14.51 -27.21
C ARG A 292 -20.73 -15.37 -26.08
N SER A 293 -19.54 -15.94 -26.28
CA SER A 293 -18.80 -16.61 -25.20
C SER A 293 -17.79 -15.66 -24.57
N ILE A 294 -17.70 -15.72 -23.24
CA ILE A 294 -16.75 -15.01 -22.40
C ILE A 294 -16.04 -16.03 -21.50
N ALA A 295 -14.73 -15.93 -21.32
CA ALA A 295 -13.97 -16.90 -20.54
C ALA A 295 -12.75 -16.27 -19.84
N ILE A 296 -12.53 -16.71 -18.60
CA ILE A 296 -11.32 -16.46 -17.81
C ILE A 296 -10.61 -17.79 -17.52
N LYS A 297 -9.30 -17.73 -17.32
CA LYS A 297 -8.42 -18.87 -17.08
C LYS A 297 -7.66 -18.71 -15.78
N PHE A 298 -7.49 -19.82 -15.07
CA PHE A 298 -6.76 -19.92 -13.81
C PHE A 298 -5.42 -20.60 -14.05
N VAL A 299 -4.33 -19.95 -13.65
CA VAL A 299 -2.96 -20.41 -13.88
C VAL A 299 -2.14 -20.26 -12.60
N LEU A 300 -1.30 -21.24 -12.28
CA LEU A 300 -0.34 -21.12 -11.18
C LEU A 300 1.00 -20.61 -11.71
N ALA A 301 1.44 -19.45 -11.20
CA ALA A 301 2.83 -19.03 -11.27
C ALA A 301 3.60 -19.68 -10.10
N PRO A 302 4.84 -20.19 -10.29
CA PRO A 302 5.53 -20.93 -9.23
C PRO A 302 5.83 -20.12 -7.97
N SER A 303 5.96 -18.80 -8.10
CA SER A 303 6.10 -17.86 -6.98
C SER A 303 5.66 -16.45 -7.38
N ILE A 304 5.53 -15.55 -6.40
CA ILE A 304 5.24 -14.11 -6.62
C ILE A 304 6.25 -13.47 -7.59
N ARG A 305 7.53 -13.84 -7.50
CA ARG A 305 8.60 -13.29 -8.37
C ARG A 305 8.50 -13.79 -9.81
N GLU A 306 7.78 -14.88 -10.05
CA GLU A 306 7.69 -15.54 -11.35
C GLU A 306 6.38 -15.25 -12.10
N ILE A 307 5.51 -14.40 -11.54
CA ILE A 307 4.25 -13.97 -12.17
C ILE A 307 4.48 -13.45 -13.59
N GLU A 308 5.44 -12.55 -13.79
CA GLU A 308 5.71 -11.97 -15.12
C GLU A 308 6.23 -13.00 -16.12
N THR A 309 7.01 -13.99 -15.65
CA THR A 309 7.48 -15.10 -16.48
C THR A 309 6.32 -16.01 -16.88
N GLU A 310 5.40 -16.27 -15.96
CA GLU A 310 4.18 -17.03 -16.23
C GLU A 310 3.29 -16.31 -17.25
N LEU A 311 3.09 -15.00 -17.13
CA LEU A 311 2.29 -14.21 -18.08
C LEU A 311 2.82 -14.32 -19.51
N VAL A 312 4.15 -14.25 -19.69
CA VAL A 312 4.78 -14.45 -21.00
C VAL A 312 4.52 -15.87 -21.52
N ARG A 313 4.63 -16.90 -20.67
CA ARG A 313 4.35 -18.31 -21.04
C ARG A 313 2.88 -18.54 -21.41
N GLN A 314 1.96 -17.80 -20.79
CA GLN A 314 0.54 -17.79 -21.12
C GLN A 314 0.21 -16.86 -22.31
N HIS A 315 1.23 -16.38 -23.03
CA HIS A 315 1.09 -15.48 -24.17
C HIS A 315 0.23 -14.26 -23.83
N ARG A 316 0.46 -13.64 -22.67
CA ARG A 316 -0.19 -12.38 -22.27
C ARG A 316 0.74 -11.19 -22.50
N PRO A 317 0.20 -10.01 -22.87
CA PRO A 317 1.02 -8.79 -22.92
C PRO A 317 1.60 -8.46 -21.55
N LEU A 318 2.91 -8.22 -21.50
CA LEU A 318 3.62 -7.79 -20.30
C LEU A 318 4.13 -6.36 -20.49
N ALA A 319 3.88 -5.51 -19.49
CA ALA A 319 4.43 -4.16 -19.39
C ALA A 319 5.21 -4.01 -18.07
N VAL A 320 6.43 -3.48 -18.16
CA VAL A 320 7.29 -3.19 -17.00
C VAL A 320 7.72 -1.73 -17.06
N GLY A 321 7.21 -0.92 -16.12
CA GLY A 321 7.61 0.46 -15.92
C GLY A 321 8.77 0.60 -14.94
N VAL A 322 9.72 1.47 -15.24
CA VAL A 322 10.84 1.87 -14.38
C VAL A 322 10.88 3.41 -14.31
N PRO A 323 10.84 4.04 -13.12
CA PRO A 323 10.87 3.41 -11.78
C PRO A 323 9.55 2.77 -11.31
N GLY A 324 8.49 2.93 -12.07
CA GLY A 324 7.15 2.46 -11.72
C GLY A 324 6.12 3.31 -12.45
N TYR A 325 4.95 3.50 -11.83
CA TYR A 325 3.82 4.19 -12.47
C TYR A 325 3.40 5.49 -11.79
N VAL A 326 4.11 5.92 -10.75
CA VAL A 326 4.08 7.30 -10.26
C VAL A 326 5.26 8.01 -10.91
N LEU A 327 4.99 8.95 -11.82
CA LEU A 327 5.99 9.57 -12.70
C LEU A 327 6.12 11.07 -12.41
N PRO A 328 7.24 11.51 -11.81
CA PRO A 328 7.58 12.94 -11.71
C PRO A 328 7.80 13.57 -13.09
N MET A 329 7.32 14.80 -13.28
CA MET A 329 7.41 15.52 -14.57
C MET A 329 8.84 15.80 -15.06
N ASN A 330 9.83 15.82 -14.17
CA ASN A 330 11.24 15.99 -14.52
C ASN A 330 11.99 14.66 -14.71
N GLU A 331 11.29 13.53 -14.63
CA GLU A 331 11.87 12.21 -14.86
C GLU A 331 11.46 11.65 -16.22
N THR A 332 12.36 10.92 -16.85
CA THR A 332 12.07 10.10 -18.02
C THR A 332 11.97 8.64 -17.63
N GLY A 333 10.74 8.18 -17.43
CA GLY A 333 10.46 6.78 -17.17
C GLY A 333 10.79 5.90 -18.38
N LYS A 334 11.12 4.63 -18.12
CA LYS A 334 11.27 3.60 -19.15
C LYS A 334 10.09 2.64 -19.07
N LEU A 335 9.49 2.32 -20.21
CA LEU A 335 8.46 1.31 -20.32
C LEU A 335 8.95 0.20 -21.25
N PHE A 336 8.99 -1.02 -20.74
CA PHE A 336 9.36 -2.23 -21.48
C PHE A 336 8.11 -3.05 -21.75
N VAL A 337 7.81 -3.31 -23.03
CA VAL A 337 6.63 -4.06 -23.45
C VAL A 337 7.06 -5.33 -24.16
N LYS A 338 6.45 -6.46 -23.80
CA LYS A 338 6.68 -7.75 -24.46
C LYS A 338 5.35 -8.45 -24.73
N TYR A 339 5.14 -8.77 -26.00
CA TYR A 339 3.99 -9.52 -26.48
C TYR A 339 4.35 -10.19 -27.82
N LEU A 340 3.58 -11.22 -28.21
CA LEU A 340 3.81 -11.92 -29.48
C LEU A 340 3.42 -11.06 -30.68
N GLU A 341 2.39 -10.25 -30.53
CA GLU A 341 1.88 -9.40 -31.60
C GLU A 341 2.57 -8.03 -31.63
N LYS A 342 2.67 -7.47 -32.83
CA LYS A 342 3.22 -6.12 -33.03
C LYS A 342 2.28 -5.07 -32.43
N ILE A 343 2.85 -3.97 -31.93
CA ILE A 343 2.07 -2.80 -31.53
C ILE A 343 1.53 -2.11 -32.79
N LYS A 344 0.22 -1.96 -32.85
CA LYS A 344 -0.52 -1.23 -33.90
C LYS A 344 -0.60 0.26 -33.58
N ASN A 345 -0.89 0.60 -32.32
CA ASN A 345 -1.00 2.00 -31.88
C ASN A 345 -0.70 2.16 -30.38
N ILE A 346 -0.23 3.34 -29.98
CA ILE A 346 -0.13 3.78 -28.59
C ILE A 346 -0.83 5.13 -28.47
N SER A 347 -1.76 5.27 -27.52
CA SER A 347 -2.42 6.53 -27.20
C SER A 347 -2.36 6.85 -25.71
N VAL A 348 -2.57 8.12 -25.36
CA VAL A 348 -2.57 8.60 -23.98
C VAL A 348 -3.86 9.35 -23.70
N TYR A 349 -4.49 9.07 -22.56
CA TYR A 349 -5.65 9.80 -22.05
C TYR A 349 -5.38 10.30 -20.61
N PRO A 350 -5.66 11.57 -20.26
CA PRO A 350 -6.06 12.65 -21.17
C PRO A 350 -5.01 12.90 -22.26
N GLU A 351 -5.45 13.38 -23.42
CA GLU A 351 -4.53 13.70 -24.50
C GLU A 351 -3.49 14.73 -24.04
N GLY A 352 -2.23 14.54 -24.44
CA GLY A 352 -1.13 15.41 -24.02
C GLY A 352 -0.67 15.23 -22.57
N ALA A 353 -1.28 14.34 -21.77
CA ALA A 353 -0.88 14.14 -20.38
C ALA A 353 0.54 13.56 -20.24
N ALA A 354 0.94 12.65 -21.14
CA ALA A 354 2.27 12.10 -21.23
C ALA A 354 2.70 11.90 -22.68
N THR A 355 4.01 11.85 -22.92
CA THR A 355 4.59 11.45 -24.20
C THR A 355 5.22 10.06 -24.08
N VAL A 356 4.96 9.18 -25.04
CA VAL A 356 5.55 7.84 -25.13
C VAL A 356 6.36 7.74 -26.43
N LYS A 357 7.69 7.65 -26.32
CA LYS A 357 8.59 7.66 -27.49
C LYS A 357 9.33 6.33 -27.62
N PRO A 358 9.38 5.71 -28.81
CA PRO A 358 10.19 4.52 -29.02
C PRO A 358 11.67 4.78 -28.69
N ALA A 359 12.28 3.84 -27.97
CA ALA A 359 13.66 3.92 -27.50
C ALA A 359 14.47 2.64 -27.81
N GLY A 360 13.99 1.84 -28.76
CA GLY A 360 14.66 0.64 -29.27
C GLY A 360 14.09 -0.67 -28.73
N LYS A 361 14.92 -1.71 -28.71
CA LYS A 361 14.58 -3.04 -28.22
C LYS A 361 15.69 -3.58 -27.32
N THR A 362 15.32 -4.44 -26.38
CA THR A 362 16.27 -5.15 -25.52
C THR A 362 16.75 -6.46 -26.15
N ALA A 363 17.75 -7.11 -25.54
CA ALA A 363 18.33 -8.36 -26.03
C ALA A 363 17.30 -9.51 -26.12
N LYS A 364 16.37 -9.65 -25.16
CA LYS A 364 15.28 -10.65 -25.22
C LYS A 364 13.99 -10.12 -25.85
N GLY A 365 14.10 -9.06 -26.66
CA GLY A 365 13.05 -8.58 -27.55
C GLY A 365 11.97 -7.70 -26.93
N TYR A 366 12.17 -7.15 -25.73
CA TYR A 366 11.23 -6.15 -25.19
C TYR A 366 11.32 -4.88 -26.03
N LEU A 367 10.17 -4.33 -26.41
CA LEU A 367 10.07 -3.00 -26.99
C LEU A 367 10.28 -1.97 -25.87
N LYS A 368 11.21 -1.05 -26.07
CA LYS A 368 11.56 -0.02 -25.09
C LYS A 368 10.93 1.31 -25.50
N TYR A 369 10.35 1.99 -24.53
CA TYR A 369 9.80 3.33 -24.68
C TYR A 369 10.28 4.25 -23.57
N ASP A 370 10.48 5.51 -23.92
CA ASP A 370 10.68 6.61 -22.98
C ASP A 370 9.34 7.29 -22.71
N VAL A 371 8.98 7.41 -21.44
CA VAL A 371 7.71 7.99 -20.97
C VAL A 371 8.02 9.26 -20.18
N SER A 372 7.44 10.38 -20.58
CA SER A 372 7.59 11.66 -19.86
C SER A 372 6.22 12.25 -19.55
N GLY A 373 6.00 12.59 -18.27
CA GLY A 373 4.79 13.27 -17.84
C GLY A 373 4.77 14.75 -18.22
N LYS A 374 3.60 15.28 -18.56
CA LYS A 374 3.39 16.67 -19.00
C LYS A 374 2.28 17.37 -18.23
N LEU A 375 1.19 16.66 -17.91
CA LEU A 375 0.07 17.19 -17.15
C LEU A 375 -0.06 16.44 -15.82
N TRP A 376 -0.24 17.19 -14.72
CA TRP A 376 -0.40 16.62 -13.39
C TRP A 376 -1.74 15.90 -13.31
N GLY A 377 -1.77 14.69 -12.75
CA GLY A 377 -2.99 13.92 -12.62
C GLY A 377 -2.82 12.46 -13.05
N ARG A 378 -3.94 11.75 -13.17
CA ARG A 378 -3.94 10.39 -13.71
C ARG A 378 -3.76 10.45 -15.23
N ALA A 379 -3.01 9.49 -15.77
CA ALA A 379 -2.86 9.30 -17.20
C ALA A 379 -2.91 7.80 -17.52
N ARG A 380 -3.60 7.43 -18.59
CA ARG A 380 -3.67 6.07 -19.10
C ARG A 380 -2.95 6.00 -20.43
N VAL A 381 -1.96 5.11 -20.53
CA VAL A 381 -1.34 4.72 -21.80
C VAL A 381 -2.08 3.48 -22.30
N SER A 382 -2.65 3.56 -23.51
CA SER A 382 -3.32 2.44 -24.16
C SER A 382 -2.45 1.92 -25.31
N VAL A 383 -2.07 0.64 -25.25
CA VAL A 383 -1.32 -0.06 -26.29
C VAL A 383 -2.27 -1.01 -27.00
N VAL A 384 -2.50 -0.79 -28.29
CA VAL A 384 -3.30 -1.68 -29.14
C VAL A 384 -2.35 -2.49 -30.00
N TYR A 385 -2.51 -3.81 -29.97
CA TYR A 385 -1.70 -4.75 -30.75
C TYR A 385 -2.36 -5.13 -32.08
N ALA A 386 -1.64 -5.83 -32.95
CA ALA A 386 -2.09 -6.20 -34.30
C ALA A 386 -3.31 -7.14 -34.29
N ASP A 387 -3.44 -7.99 -33.26
CA ASP A 387 -4.60 -8.84 -32.99
C ASP A 387 -5.80 -8.07 -32.37
N ASN A 388 -5.67 -6.75 -32.21
CA ASN A 388 -6.60 -5.85 -31.50
C ASN A 388 -6.68 -6.06 -29.98
N THR A 389 -5.77 -6.83 -29.37
CA THR A 389 -5.61 -6.86 -27.91
C THR A 389 -5.33 -5.44 -27.41
N LEU A 390 -6.07 -4.99 -26.40
CA LEU A 390 -5.88 -3.72 -25.73
C LEU A 390 -5.20 -3.92 -24.37
N GLN A 391 -4.02 -3.34 -24.18
CA GLN A 391 -3.38 -3.21 -22.88
C GLN A 391 -3.46 -1.76 -22.39
N THR A 392 -3.94 -1.55 -21.17
CA THR A 392 -3.91 -0.23 -20.53
C THR A 392 -2.93 -0.19 -19.38
N ILE A 393 -2.16 0.88 -19.29
CA ILE A 393 -1.15 1.11 -18.25
C ILE A 393 -1.48 2.43 -17.57
N ASN A 394 -1.73 2.38 -16.26
CA ASN A 394 -2.24 3.53 -15.51
C ASN A 394 -1.10 4.22 -14.76
N TYR A 395 -0.79 5.46 -15.13
CA TYR A 395 0.19 6.33 -14.49
C TYR A 395 -0.47 7.40 -13.61
N LYS A 396 0.28 7.87 -12.61
CA LYS A 396 0.02 9.11 -11.87
C LYS A 396 1.18 10.05 -12.10
N ILE A 397 0.93 11.14 -12.79
CA ILE A 397 1.92 12.16 -13.06
C ILE A 397 1.89 13.17 -11.93
N ILE A 398 3.04 13.36 -11.29
CA ILE A 398 3.20 14.29 -10.17
C ILE A 398 4.20 15.40 -10.53
N LYS A 399 4.19 16.48 -9.74
CA LYS A 399 5.26 17.48 -9.82
C LYS A 399 6.61 16.82 -9.53
N PRO A 400 7.75 17.44 -9.93
CA PRO A 400 9.06 17.01 -9.48
C PRO A 400 9.06 16.71 -7.98
N GLN A 401 9.69 15.61 -7.55
CA GLN A 401 9.57 15.13 -6.17
C GLN A 401 9.92 16.22 -5.15
N ALA A 402 11.02 16.94 -5.38
CA ALA A 402 11.44 18.06 -4.53
C ALA A 402 10.42 19.21 -4.45
N GLN A 403 9.68 19.47 -5.54
CA GLN A 403 8.62 20.47 -5.55
C GLN A 403 7.38 19.99 -4.80
N ALA A 404 6.96 18.74 -4.99
CA ALA A 404 5.84 18.16 -4.23
C ALA A 404 6.09 18.19 -2.72
N VAL A 405 7.32 17.87 -2.30
CA VAL A 405 7.76 17.96 -0.89
C VAL A 405 7.82 19.42 -0.38
N ALA A 406 8.21 20.37 -1.23
CA ALA A 406 8.19 21.79 -0.88
C ALA A 406 6.75 22.31 -0.71
N ASP A 407 5.86 21.96 -1.64
CA ASP A 407 4.44 22.32 -1.58
C ASP A 407 3.77 21.73 -0.32
N LEU A 408 4.11 20.48 0.04
CA LEU A 408 3.67 19.86 1.28
C LEU A 408 4.10 20.66 2.52
N GLY A 409 5.38 21.01 2.63
CA GLY A 409 5.89 21.83 3.74
C GLY A 409 5.19 23.19 3.85
N ALA A 410 4.97 23.84 2.70
CA ALA A 410 4.23 25.09 2.63
C ALA A 410 2.77 24.91 3.07
N PHE A 411 2.06 23.90 2.60
CA PHE A 411 0.67 23.64 2.98
C PHE A 411 0.56 23.38 4.49
N LEU A 412 1.41 22.50 5.03
CA LEU A 412 1.43 22.13 6.45
C LEU A 412 1.66 23.35 7.35
N THR A 413 2.58 24.24 6.96
CA THR A 413 2.95 25.40 7.80
C THR A 413 2.15 26.67 7.48
N THR A 414 1.23 26.65 6.51
CA THR A 414 0.38 27.80 6.20
C THR A 414 -1.11 27.50 6.34
N LYS A 415 -1.62 26.44 5.70
CA LYS A 415 -3.04 26.05 5.73
C LYS A 415 -3.38 25.24 6.97
N GLN A 416 -2.43 24.42 7.44
CA GLN A 416 -2.61 23.57 8.63
C GLN A 416 -1.99 24.14 9.91
N TRP A 417 -1.40 25.33 9.84
CA TRP A 417 -0.81 25.98 11.00
C TRP A 417 -1.87 26.65 11.87
N TYR A 418 -2.13 26.05 13.03
CA TYR A 418 -3.06 26.53 14.03
C TYR A 418 -2.37 27.44 15.05
N SER A 419 -2.96 28.61 15.29
CA SER A 419 -2.48 29.57 16.27
C SER A 419 -3.65 30.27 16.95
N ASP A 420 -4.08 29.73 18.08
CA ASP A 420 -5.07 30.35 18.96
C ASP A 420 -4.60 30.28 20.42
N PRO A 421 -4.16 31.39 21.03
CA PRO A 421 -3.72 31.39 22.43
C PRO A 421 -4.86 31.09 23.42
N LYS A 422 -6.12 31.15 22.99
CA LYS A 422 -7.31 30.89 23.80
C LYS A 422 -7.80 29.45 23.68
N ASP A 423 -7.12 28.59 22.90
CA ASP A 423 -7.51 27.19 22.75
C ASP A 423 -7.60 26.49 24.13
N PRO A 424 -8.79 26.07 24.58
CA PRO A 424 -8.96 25.49 25.91
C PRO A 424 -8.16 24.19 26.10
N PHE A 425 -7.82 23.52 24.99
CA PHE A 425 -7.04 22.28 24.95
C PHE A 425 -5.52 22.51 24.86
N LYS A 426 -5.09 23.77 24.80
CA LYS A 426 -3.67 24.20 24.79
C LYS A 426 -2.85 23.65 23.62
N ARG A 427 -3.47 23.38 22.47
CA ARG A 427 -2.82 22.83 21.27
C ARG A 427 -2.08 23.89 20.43
N SER A 428 -2.18 25.16 20.79
CA SER A 428 -1.53 26.25 20.07
C SER A 428 -0.12 26.58 20.60
N PRO A 429 0.83 26.92 19.71
CA PRO A 429 0.75 26.76 18.25
C PRO A 429 0.97 25.30 17.83
N ALA A 430 0.43 24.85 16.70
CA ALA A 430 0.69 23.52 16.15
C ALA A 430 0.37 23.40 14.65
N VAL A 431 0.88 22.36 14.01
CA VAL A 431 0.36 21.87 12.73
C VAL A 431 -0.75 20.86 13.04
N MET A 432 -1.99 21.16 12.65
CA MET A 432 -3.17 20.36 12.98
C MET A 432 -3.75 19.65 11.76
N ASN A 433 -4.57 18.63 12.00
CA ASN A 433 -5.30 17.92 10.95
C ASN A 433 -6.25 18.87 10.18
N TYR A 434 -6.63 18.51 8.95
CA TYR A 434 -7.28 19.40 8.00
C TYR A 434 -8.35 18.68 7.19
N ASP A 435 -9.48 19.36 6.97
CA ASP A 435 -10.51 18.98 6.02
C ASP A 435 -10.31 19.74 4.72
N TYR A 436 -9.79 19.05 3.73
CA TYR A 436 -9.49 19.61 2.41
C TYR A 436 -10.73 19.97 1.62
N GLU A 437 -11.82 19.21 1.77
CA GLU A 437 -13.05 19.48 1.03
C GLU A 437 -13.76 20.73 1.57
N THR A 438 -13.62 21.05 2.86
CA THR A 438 -14.20 22.27 3.45
C THR A 438 -13.19 23.41 3.64
N GLY A 439 -11.90 23.16 3.41
CA GLY A 439 -10.83 24.13 3.51
C GLY A 439 -10.53 24.57 4.95
N LYS A 440 -10.71 23.70 5.94
CA LYS A 440 -10.65 24.07 7.38
C LYS A 440 -9.72 23.18 8.19
N ILE A 441 -9.04 23.78 9.17
CA ILE A 441 -8.35 23.04 10.23
C ILE A 441 -9.40 22.35 11.11
N LEU A 442 -9.19 21.07 11.42
CA LEU A 442 -10.04 20.29 12.32
C LEU A 442 -9.73 20.63 13.77
N THR A 443 -10.43 21.61 14.33
CA THR A 443 -10.29 22.01 15.75
C THR A 443 -11.15 21.16 16.68
N GLN A 444 -12.18 20.49 16.15
CA GLN A 444 -13.07 19.55 16.83
C GLN A 444 -13.49 18.43 15.87
N GLU A 445 -13.57 17.21 16.38
CA GLU A 445 -14.08 16.02 15.68
C GLU A 445 -14.58 15.03 16.75
N ARG A 446 -15.56 14.18 16.43
CA ARG A 446 -16.12 13.22 17.40
C ARG A 446 -15.07 12.26 17.98
N ARG A 447 -14.06 11.90 17.18
CA ARG A 447 -12.90 11.07 17.53
C ARG A 447 -11.86 11.97 18.18
N ALA A 448 -11.64 11.77 19.49
CA ALA A 448 -10.85 12.69 20.29
C ALA A 448 -9.42 12.89 19.75
N TRP A 449 -8.82 11.86 19.15
CA TRP A 449 -7.45 11.90 18.66
C TRP A 449 -7.24 12.78 17.42
N PHE A 450 -8.23 12.96 16.55
CA PHE A 450 -8.11 13.75 15.31
C PHE A 450 -7.68 15.19 15.55
N ALA A 451 -8.36 15.84 16.49
CA ALA A 451 -8.09 17.20 16.90
C ALA A 451 -7.09 17.23 18.06
N GLY A 452 -6.52 16.08 18.43
CA GLY A 452 -5.76 15.83 19.65
C GLY A 452 -4.25 15.95 19.53
N LEU A 453 -3.71 16.11 18.32
CA LEU A 453 -2.27 16.12 18.01
C LEU A 453 -1.53 14.82 18.33
N SER A 454 -2.23 13.72 18.61
CA SER A 454 -1.64 12.44 18.98
C SER A 454 -2.48 11.32 18.39
N ASP A 455 -2.04 10.07 18.55
CA ASP A 455 -2.46 8.96 17.70
C ASP A 455 -2.03 9.18 16.23
N GLU A 456 -1.93 8.16 15.39
CA GLU A 456 -1.39 8.31 14.04
C GLU A 456 -2.20 9.31 13.21
N ALA A 457 -3.53 9.28 13.38
CA ALA A 457 -4.46 10.17 12.68
C ALA A 457 -4.42 11.63 13.19
N GLY A 458 -4.07 11.87 14.45
CA GLY A 458 -3.88 13.22 14.97
C GLY A 458 -2.46 13.74 14.76
N ALA A 459 -1.48 12.84 14.71
CA ALA A 459 -0.06 13.15 14.58
C ALA A 459 0.38 13.39 13.14
N GLY A 460 -0.34 12.82 12.16
CA GLY A 460 0.18 12.72 10.81
C GLY A 460 0.58 14.06 10.17
N SER A 461 -0.18 15.13 10.40
CA SER A 461 0.13 16.44 9.83
C SER A 461 1.43 17.05 10.39
N TRP A 462 1.61 17.08 11.72
CA TRP A 462 2.83 17.64 12.29
C TRP A 462 4.03 16.72 12.10
N LEU A 463 3.83 15.40 12.08
CA LEU A 463 4.91 14.45 11.80
C LEU A 463 5.45 14.67 10.38
N ALA A 464 4.57 14.77 9.38
CA ALA A 464 4.98 15.10 8.01
C ALA A 464 5.78 16.40 7.95
N ALA A 465 5.38 17.42 8.73
CA ALA A 465 6.04 18.72 8.74
C ALA A 465 7.48 18.65 9.27
N PHE A 466 7.74 17.86 10.32
CA PHE A 466 9.10 17.58 10.79
C PHE A 466 9.87 16.74 9.78
N MET A 467 9.30 15.61 9.35
CA MET A 467 10.00 14.66 8.48
C MET A 467 10.42 15.29 7.15
N LYS A 468 9.64 16.24 6.63
CA LYS A 468 9.98 17.01 5.41
C LYS A 468 11.31 17.73 5.54
N GLN A 469 11.67 18.19 6.73
CA GLN A 469 12.92 18.91 6.96
C GLN A 469 14.17 18.02 6.85
N LEU A 470 14.04 16.69 6.88
CA LEU A 470 15.18 15.80 6.59
C LEU A 470 15.55 15.77 5.11
N LEU A 471 14.59 16.07 4.24
CA LEU A 471 14.78 16.04 2.79
C LEU A 471 15.06 17.44 2.25
N LYS A 472 14.22 18.40 2.66
CA LYS A 472 14.26 19.76 2.16
C LYS A 472 14.03 20.76 3.31
N PRO A 473 15.07 21.02 4.13
CA PRO A 473 15.01 22.04 5.17
C PRO A 473 14.54 23.39 4.60
N ASP A 474 13.64 24.06 5.31
CA ASP A 474 13.23 25.44 5.04
C ASP A 474 13.21 26.23 6.35
N GLU A 475 13.96 27.33 6.41
CA GLU A 475 14.15 28.10 7.65
C GLU A 475 12.83 28.65 8.22
N LYS A 476 11.92 29.14 7.36
CA LYS A 476 10.65 29.72 7.81
C LYS A 476 9.71 28.66 8.38
N GLU A 477 9.69 27.49 7.75
CA GLU A 477 8.97 26.33 8.28
C GLU A 477 9.56 25.86 9.61
N ILE A 478 10.90 25.77 9.70
CA ILE A 478 11.59 25.31 10.90
C ILE A 478 11.36 26.27 12.08
N GLU A 479 11.30 27.59 11.87
CA GLU A 479 10.96 28.55 12.94
C GLU A 479 9.56 28.31 13.52
N LYS A 480 8.59 27.88 12.71
CA LYS A 480 7.28 27.45 13.21
C LYS A 480 7.39 26.14 13.97
N LEU A 481 8.09 25.15 13.43
CA LEU A 481 8.27 23.85 14.09
C LEU A 481 8.99 23.97 15.44
N LYS A 482 9.95 24.89 15.59
CA LYS A 482 10.58 25.24 16.87
C LYS A 482 9.56 25.73 17.90
N GLN A 483 8.63 26.59 17.47
CA GLN A 483 7.56 27.07 18.35
C GLN A 483 6.62 25.93 18.76
N PHE A 484 6.20 25.08 17.83
CA PHE A 484 5.41 23.90 18.15
C PHE A 484 6.15 22.97 19.13
N ALA A 485 7.42 22.66 18.85
CA ALA A 485 8.25 21.79 19.68
C ALA A 485 8.35 22.30 21.13
N ASN A 486 8.61 23.59 21.31
CA ASN A 486 8.88 24.19 22.62
C ASN A 486 7.61 24.56 23.41
N LYS A 487 6.51 24.89 22.72
CA LYS A 487 5.28 25.40 23.37
C LYS A 487 4.17 24.36 23.45
N THR A 488 4.21 23.30 22.64
CA THR A 488 3.10 22.35 22.53
C THR A 488 3.56 20.90 22.62
N LEU A 489 4.57 20.49 21.84
CA LEU A 489 5.06 19.11 21.88
C LEU A 489 5.65 18.79 23.26
N TRP A 490 6.71 19.50 23.65
CA TRP A 490 7.38 19.32 24.94
C TRP A 490 6.61 20.05 26.05
N GLY A 491 6.20 19.33 27.09
CA GLY A 491 5.49 19.85 28.26
C GLY A 491 3.96 19.76 28.19
N LYS A 492 3.37 19.72 26.99
CA LYS A 492 1.94 19.45 26.82
C LYS A 492 1.71 18.08 26.19
N LEU A 493 2.00 17.86 24.92
CA LEU A 493 1.73 16.54 24.33
C LEU A 493 2.59 15.44 24.98
N GLN A 494 3.90 15.72 25.14
CA GLN A 494 4.85 14.92 25.87
C GLN A 494 5.13 15.53 27.25
N LEU A 495 5.11 14.73 28.30
CA LEU A 495 5.35 15.20 29.66
C LEU A 495 6.83 15.59 29.85
N SER A 496 7.09 16.81 30.34
CA SER A 496 8.45 17.36 30.46
C SER A 496 9.08 17.19 31.84
N ASN A 497 8.30 16.80 32.85
CA ASN A 497 8.73 16.66 34.25
C ASN A 497 7.91 15.62 35.01
N GLY A 498 8.34 15.33 36.25
CA GLY A 498 7.68 14.41 37.16
C GLY A 498 7.93 12.92 36.85
N PRO A 499 7.28 12.00 37.60
CA PRO A 499 7.54 10.57 37.50
C PRO A 499 7.21 9.94 36.13
N LYS A 500 6.42 10.63 35.31
CA LYS A 500 5.98 10.21 33.97
C LYS A 500 6.65 11.00 32.85
N GLN A 501 7.77 11.67 33.13
CA GLN A 501 8.53 12.42 32.13
C GLN A 501 8.77 11.56 30.87
N TYR A 502 8.73 12.20 29.70
CA TYR A 502 8.78 11.61 28.36
C TYR A 502 7.54 10.82 27.93
N GLY A 503 6.58 10.57 28.82
CA GLY A 503 5.30 9.96 28.46
C GLY A 503 4.52 10.80 27.46
N VAL A 504 3.91 10.15 26.46
CA VAL A 504 3.17 10.82 25.37
C VAL A 504 1.68 10.63 25.57
N ARG A 505 0.92 11.72 25.71
CA ARG A 505 -0.54 11.68 25.92
C ARG A 505 -1.27 11.09 24.70
N LYS A 506 -2.37 10.37 24.92
CA LYS A 506 -3.26 9.85 23.87
C LYS A 506 -3.94 10.94 23.06
N SER A 507 -4.23 12.09 23.68
CA SER A 507 -4.79 13.25 22.99
C SER A 507 -4.71 14.50 23.89
N LEU A 508 -4.55 15.68 23.28
CA LEU A 508 -4.79 16.95 23.96
C LEU A 508 -6.26 17.41 23.89
N PHE A 509 -7.03 16.90 22.93
CA PHE A 509 -8.46 17.15 22.79
C PHE A 509 -9.27 16.04 23.47
N TYR A 510 -10.37 16.40 24.12
CA TYR A 510 -11.25 15.48 24.83
C TYR A 510 -12.65 16.06 24.91
N TYR A 511 -13.66 15.21 25.12
CA TYR A 511 -15.04 15.61 25.35
C TYR A 511 -15.41 15.42 26.82
N GLN A 512 -15.51 16.53 27.54
CA GLN A 512 -15.92 16.57 28.94
C GLN A 512 -16.68 17.89 29.21
N PRO A 513 -17.99 17.95 28.90
CA PRO A 513 -18.77 19.19 28.92
C PRO A 513 -18.98 19.79 30.32
N ASP A 514 -18.88 18.98 31.37
CA ASP A 514 -19.01 19.36 32.78
C ASP A 514 -17.85 20.25 33.29
N ILE A 515 -16.70 20.25 32.63
CA ILE A 515 -15.52 21.03 33.06
C ILE A 515 -15.20 22.22 32.14
N PHE A 516 -16.07 22.52 31.17
CA PHE A 516 -15.90 23.65 30.25
C PHE A 516 -17.15 24.54 30.19
N PRO A 517 -17.00 25.83 29.85
CA PRO A 517 -18.14 26.70 29.62
C PRO A 517 -19.08 26.17 28.53
N ALA A 518 -20.37 26.43 28.69
CA ALA A 518 -21.37 26.16 27.66
C ALA A 518 -20.97 26.82 26.32
N GLY A 519 -21.12 26.09 25.21
CA GLY A 519 -20.72 26.55 23.88
C GLY A 519 -19.28 26.19 23.48
N THR A 520 -18.50 25.53 24.34
CA THR A 520 -17.14 25.05 23.98
C THR A 520 -17.15 24.02 22.85
N TYR A 521 -18.11 23.10 22.85
CA TYR A 521 -18.23 22.04 21.84
C TYR A 521 -19.25 22.40 20.77
N ASP A 522 -18.94 22.09 19.50
CA ASP A 522 -19.88 22.27 18.39
C ASP A 522 -21.09 21.33 18.55
N LYS A 523 -22.28 21.91 18.64
CA LYS A 523 -23.56 21.19 18.77
C LYS A 523 -23.91 20.29 17.57
N ASN A 524 -23.27 20.52 16.42
CA ASN A 524 -23.48 19.72 15.21
C ASN A 524 -22.64 18.43 15.22
N ILE A 525 -21.70 18.28 16.16
CA ILE A 525 -20.89 17.07 16.31
C ILE A 525 -21.54 16.17 17.37
N VAL A 526 -21.75 14.90 17.02
CA VAL A 526 -22.35 13.92 17.91
C VAL A 526 -21.27 13.22 18.74
N TYR A 527 -21.04 13.69 19.97
CA TYR A 527 -20.12 13.10 20.95
C TYR A 527 -20.78 12.02 21.82
N LYS A 528 -21.40 11.01 21.20
CA LYS A 528 -22.09 9.91 21.91
C LYS A 528 -21.41 8.55 21.78
N GLY A 529 -20.43 8.44 20.89
CA GLY A 529 -19.66 7.20 20.67
C GLY A 529 -18.51 7.04 21.66
N TRP A 530 -17.92 5.85 21.69
CA TRP A 530 -16.76 5.54 22.53
C TRP A 530 -15.53 6.38 22.15
N GLU A 531 -15.49 6.87 20.91
CA GLU A 531 -14.43 7.69 20.36
C GLU A 531 -14.34 9.10 21.00
N ALA A 532 -15.39 9.53 21.71
CA ALA A 532 -15.45 10.78 22.45
C ALA A 532 -14.85 10.61 23.84
N TRP A 533 -13.51 10.61 23.93
CA TRP A 533 -12.79 10.36 25.17
C TRP A 533 -12.93 11.50 26.19
N PRO A 534 -13.18 11.21 27.48
CA PRO A 534 -13.06 12.20 28.56
C PRO A 534 -11.59 12.52 28.84
N LYS A 535 -11.33 13.60 29.60
CA LYS A 535 -9.96 14.07 29.88
C LYS A 535 -9.05 12.97 30.45
N LYS A 536 -9.59 12.17 31.38
CA LYS A 536 -8.87 11.06 32.00
C LYS A 536 -8.31 10.06 30.98
N GLU A 537 -9.09 9.78 29.93
CA GLU A 537 -8.71 8.85 28.86
C GLU A 537 -7.71 9.50 27.89
N ALA A 538 -7.96 10.75 27.50
CA ALA A 538 -7.06 11.52 26.64
C ALA A 538 -5.66 11.75 27.26
N ASP A 539 -5.58 11.94 28.57
CA ASP A 539 -4.33 12.15 29.31
C ASP A 539 -3.50 10.87 29.53
N GLN A 540 -4.03 9.68 29.20
CA GLN A 540 -3.27 8.45 29.35
C GLN A 540 -2.02 8.45 28.46
N ILE A 541 -0.98 7.74 28.90
CA ILE A 541 0.32 7.67 28.21
C ILE A 541 0.70 6.24 27.81
N THR A 542 -0.28 5.34 27.83
CA THR A 542 -0.11 3.89 27.74
C THR A 542 -0.14 3.35 26.31
N ARG A 543 -0.37 4.20 25.31
CA ARG A 543 -0.37 3.81 23.89
C ARG A 543 1.04 3.96 23.30
N SER A 544 1.76 2.84 23.14
CA SER A 544 3.15 2.84 22.66
C SER A 544 3.29 3.42 21.24
N TYR A 545 2.28 3.24 20.38
CA TYR A 545 2.26 3.75 19.01
C TYR A 545 2.41 5.28 18.91
N ASN A 546 2.17 6.02 19.99
CA ASN A 546 2.32 7.48 19.98
C ASN A 546 3.78 7.95 20.14
N TYR A 547 4.65 7.10 20.68
CA TYR A 547 6.04 7.47 21.01
C TYR A 547 6.96 7.60 19.80
N PRO A 548 6.89 6.74 18.76
CA PRO A 548 7.68 6.87 17.54
C PRO A 548 7.53 8.24 16.86
N HIS A 549 6.32 8.79 16.75
CA HIS A 549 6.10 10.10 16.13
C HIS A 549 6.91 11.21 16.84
N VAL A 550 6.90 11.21 18.19
CA VAL A 550 7.59 12.20 19.02
C VAL A 550 9.11 11.98 18.99
N ALA A 551 9.56 10.72 19.03
CA ALA A 551 10.96 10.36 18.90
C ALA A 551 11.53 10.82 17.54
N ALA A 552 10.76 10.65 16.46
CA ALA A 552 11.09 11.14 15.12
C ALA A 552 11.21 12.66 15.07
N ALA A 553 10.27 13.42 15.64
CA ALA A 553 10.35 14.88 15.68
C ALA A 553 11.63 15.37 16.40
N HIS A 554 11.95 14.80 17.56
CA HIS A 554 13.19 15.13 18.28
C HIS A 554 14.44 14.72 17.49
N TRP A 555 14.43 13.56 16.85
CA TRP A 555 15.54 13.11 16.00
C TRP A 555 15.78 14.04 14.81
N VAL A 556 14.72 14.55 14.15
CA VAL A 556 14.82 15.56 13.10
C VAL A 556 15.47 16.84 13.62
N LEU A 557 15.00 17.36 14.76
CA LEU A 557 15.56 18.58 15.37
C LEU A 557 17.05 18.41 15.72
N TYR A 558 17.43 17.25 16.22
CA TYR A 558 18.85 16.89 16.42
C TYR A 558 19.64 17.01 15.12
N ARG A 559 19.19 16.38 14.03
CA ARG A 559 19.93 16.38 12.75
C ARG A 559 20.04 17.78 12.14
N LEU A 560 18.96 18.56 12.20
CA LEU A 560 18.95 19.96 11.76
C LEU A 560 19.96 20.81 12.52
N ALA A 561 19.97 20.73 13.85
CA ALA A 561 20.93 21.46 14.67
C ALA A 561 22.38 20.98 14.42
N ARG A 562 22.59 19.67 14.34
CA ARG A 562 23.92 19.05 14.29
C ARG A 562 24.64 19.25 12.96
N TYR A 563 23.91 19.20 11.85
CA TYR A 563 24.49 19.16 10.50
C TYR A 563 24.10 20.37 9.63
N HIS A 564 22.98 21.04 9.91
CA HIS A 564 22.55 22.26 9.21
C HIS A 564 22.75 23.53 10.04
N HIS A 565 23.23 23.42 11.28
CA HIS A 565 23.56 24.55 12.16
C HIS A 565 22.41 25.54 12.38
N ILE A 566 21.16 25.05 12.40
CA ILE A 566 19.97 25.89 12.64
C ILE A 566 20.03 26.49 14.05
N ALA A 567 19.99 27.82 14.13
CA ALA A 567 20.08 28.56 15.38
C ALA A 567 18.90 28.30 16.32
N GLY A 568 19.17 28.29 17.64
CA GLY A 568 18.14 28.14 18.68
C GLY A 568 17.61 26.71 18.85
N ILE A 569 18.29 25.71 18.30
CA ILE A 569 18.04 24.29 18.56
C ILE A 569 19.31 23.68 19.13
N ASP A 570 19.24 23.11 20.34
CA ASP A 570 20.37 22.36 20.90
C ASP A 570 20.32 20.90 20.41
N TRP A 571 21.38 20.48 19.71
CA TRP A 571 21.42 19.15 19.12
C TRP A 571 21.49 18.06 20.20
N ASN A 572 22.26 18.29 21.27
CA ASN A 572 22.49 17.30 22.32
C ASN A 572 21.19 17.00 23.07
N THR A 573 20.48 18.04 23.50
CA THR A 573 19.17 17.95 24.16
C THR A 573 18.14 17.23 23.30
N ASN A 574 18.10 17.48 22.00
CA ASN A 574 17.13 16.81 21.13
C ASN A 574 17.47 15.34 20.89
N LEU A 575 18.75 14.98 20.79
CA LEU A 575 19.16 13.57 20.74
C LEU A 575 18.82 12.85 22.06
N ASP A 576 19.05 13.51 23.20
CA ASP A 576 18.69 12.99 24.52
C ASP A 576 17.17 12.80 24.66
N ARG A 577 16.36 13.75 24.18
CA ARG A 577 14.90 13.60 24.16
C ARG A 577 14.43 12.47 23.25
N ALA A 578 15.01 12.33 22.06
CA ALA A 578 14.67 11.25 21.13
C ALA A 578 14.93 9.87 21.76
N TYR A 579 16.12 9.69 22.37
CA TYR A 579 16.47 8.50 23.13
C TYR A 579 15.51 8.24 24.30
N ASN A 580 15.30 9.24 25.16
CA ASN A 580 14.47 9.06 26.35
C ASN A 580 13.00 8.77 26.00
N THR A 581 12.52 9.31 24.87
CA THR A 581 11.18 8.95 24.34
C THR A 581 11.11 7.47 23.97
N ALA A 582 12.13 6.93 23.29
CA ALA A 582 12.17 5.50 22.95
C ALA A 582 12.20 4.60 24.19
N ILE A 583 12.99 4.97 25.20
CA ILE A 583 13.06 4.23 26.47
C ILE A 583 11.76 4.36 27.28
N ALA A 584 11.14 5.55 27.29
CA ALA A 584 9.89 5.79 28.00
C ALA A 584 8.73 4.99 27.42
N MET A 585 8.70 4.75 26.11
CA MET A 585 7.72 3.88 25.48
C MET A 585 7.66 2.50 26.17
N VAL A 586 8.81 1.84 26.30
CA VAL A 586 8.90 0.49 26.89
C VAL A 586 8.54 0.52 28.38
N LYS A 587 8.87 1.60 29.09
CA LYS A 587 8.64 1.73 30.55
C LYS A 587 7.21 2.15 30.92
N LEU A 588 6.60 3.04 30.14
CA LEU A 588 5.35 3.71 30.49
C LEU A 588 4.15 3.19 29.66
N ALA A 589 4.41 2.49 28.56
CA ALA A 589 3.42 1.90 27.66
C ALA A 589 3.77 0.45 27.27
N PRO A 590 4.01 -0.45 28.24
CA PRO A 590 4.54 -1.79 27.96
C PRO A 590 3.60 -2.67 27.13
N ASP A 591 2.27 -2.51 27.30
CA ASP A 591 1.26 -3.43 26.77
C ASP A 591 1.35 -3.63 25.25
N TYR A 592 1.49 -2.54 24.48
CA TYR A 592 1.67 -2.63 23.02
C TYR A 592 3.13 -2.53 22.59
N ALA A 593 4.05 -2.17 23.50
CA ALA A 593 5.46 -2.06 23.19
C ALA A 593 6.11 -3.43 22.90
N GLU A 594 5.47 -4.54 23.27
CA GLU A 594 5.94 -5.87 22.90
C GLU A 594 5.85 -6.12 21.39
N PHE A 595 4.96 -5.43 20.68
CA PHE A 595 4.81 -5.52 19.22
C PHE A 595 5.72 -4.53 18.48
N GLY A 596 5.87 -4.73 17.17
CA GLY A 596 6.44 -3.71 16.29
C GLY A 596 5.57 -2.44 16.28
N GLN A 597 6.21 -1.29 16.24
CA GLN A 597 5.57 0.03 16.20
C GLN A 597 5.62 0.62 14.78
N MET A 598 4.58 1.37 14.41
CA MET A 598 4.63 2.30 13.27
C MET A 598 5.77 3.29 13.48
N GLU A 599 6.51 3.58 12.43
CA GLU A 599 7.73 4.39 12.44
C GLU A 599 8.83 3.89 13.40
N GLY A 600 8.70 2.70 13.98
CA GLY A 600 9.62 2.17 15.00
C GLY A 600 11.05 1.97 14.49
N SER A 601 11.23 1.94 13.16
CA SER A 601 12.56 2.03 12.53
C SER A 601 13.38 3.26 12.98
N VAL A 602 12.74 4.32 13.48
CA VAL A 602 13.40 5.53 13.99
C VAL A 602 14.30 5.22 15.18
N PHE A 603 13.96 4.24 16.01
CA PHE A 603 14.76 3.86 17.17
C PHE A 603 16.13 3.32 16.76
N LEU A 604 16.22 2.62 15.63
CA LEU A 604 17.51 2.19 15.09
C LEU A 604 18.32 3.36 14.51
N PHE A 605 17.67 4.38 13.94
CA PHE A 605 18.36 5.58 13.48
C PHE A 605 18.90 6.40 14.65
N ILE A 606 18.13 6.50 15.74
CA ILE A 606 18.57 7.13 17.00
C ILE A 606 19.75 6.35 17.58
N LEU A 607 19.70 5.01 17.65
CA LEU A 607 20.83 4.19 18.11
C LEU A 607 22.11 4.48 17.32
N LYS A 608 22.03 4.49 15.98
CA LYS A 608 23.18 4.77 15.12
C LYS A 608 23.75 6.17 15.33
N ASP A 609 22.90 7.16 15.55
CA ASP A 609 23.37 8.53 15.82
C ASP A 609 23.92 8.68 17.26
N LEU A 610 23.38 7.97 18.26
CA LEU A 610 23.99 7.88 19.60
C LEU A 610 25.41 7.29 19.55
N GLN A 611 25.60 6.21 18.78
CA GLN A 611 26.90 5.59 18.57
C GLN A 611 27.88 6.56 17.88
N ARG A 612 27.43 7.30 16.84
CA ARG A 612 28.24 8.29 16.13
C ARG A 612 28.67 9.46 17.01
N GLU A 613 27.78 9.97 17.85
CA GLU A 613 28.09 11.07 18.77
C GLU A 613 28.79 10.59 20.06
N GLY A 614 29.13 9.30 20.18
CA GLY A 614 29.90 8.75 21.29
C GLY A 614 29.14 8.58 22.61
N LYS A 615 27.79 8.62 22.58
CA LYS A 615 26.91 8.44 23.76
C LYS A 615 26.78 6.95 24.12
N LYS A 616 27.89 6.32 24.51
CA LYS A 616 28.03 4.86 24.68
C LYS A 616 27.00 4.24 25.62
N GLU A 617 26.77 4.83 26.80
CA GLU A 617 25.82 4.28 27.79
C GLU A 617 24.38 4.31 27.31
N MET A 618 23.96 5.43 26.69
CA MET A 618 22.63 5.55 26.10
C MET A 618 22.45 4.58 24.93
N ALA A 619 23.46 4.48 24.05
CA ALA A 619 23.45 3.54 22.94
C ALA A 619 23.30 2.10 23.44
N ALA A 620 24.10 1.68 24.42
CA ALA A 620 24.04 0.34 25.00
C ALA A 620 22.68 0.05 25.67
N THR A 621 22.10 1.05 26.35
CA THR A 621 20.78 0.89 26.98
C THR A 621 19.68 0.73 25.95
N LEU A 622 19.63 1.58 24.92
CA LEU A 622 18.62 1.49 23.85
C LEU A 622 18.75 0.17 23.10
N GLU A 623 19.98 -0.21 22.72
CA GLU A 623 20.25 -1.47 22.04
C GLU A 623 19.81 -2.67 22.87
N ALA A 624 20.09 -2.68 24.17
CA ALA A 624 19.67 -3.76 25.07
C ALA A 624 18.14 -3.87 25.17
N GLU A 625 17.41 -2.76 25.32
CA GLU A 625 15.94 -2.78 25.37
C GLU A 625 15.32 -3.24 24.05
N MET A 626 15.85 -2.78 22.91
CA MET A 626 15.37 -3.21 21.59
C MET A 626 15.71 -4.68 21.31
N ASN A 627 16.86 -5.17 21.81
CA ASN A 627 17.21 -6.58 21.72
C ASN A 627 16.24 -7.48 22.50
N LYS A 628 15.76 -7.06 23.67
CA LYS A 628 14.72 -7.81 24.42
C LYS A 628 13.45 -7.99 23.59
N ARG A 629 13.00 -6.92 22.92
CA ARG A 629 11.83 -6.96 22.01
C ARG A 629 12.10 -7.88 20.82
N ALA A 630 13.27 -7.77 20.19
CA ALA A 630 13.66 -8.64 19.09
C ALA A 630 13.76 -10.12 19.48
N LEU A 631 14.26 -10.43 20.67
CA LEU A 631 14.30 -11.81 21.20
C LEU A 631 12.89 -12.35 21.45
N HIS A 632 11.96 -11.53 21.92
CA HIS A 632 10.56 -11.91 22.01
C HIS A 632 9.98 -12.21 20.62
N TRP A 633 10.15 -11.32 19.65
CA TRP A 633 9.72 -11.52 18.25
C TRP A 633 10.29 -12.80 17.63
N LYS A 634 11.53 -13.16 17.98
CA LYS A 634 12.17 -14.39 17.52
C LYS A 634 11.38 -15.65 17.92
N THR A 635 10.63 -15.61 19.02
CA THR A 635 9.78 -16.72 19.47
C THR A 635 8.47 -16.85 18.69
N LEU A 636 8.02 -15.76 18.04
CA LEU A 636 6.73 -15.70 17.34
C LEU A 636 6.84 -16.21 15.90
N LYS A 637 5.83 -16.94 15.40
CA LYS A 637 5.82 -17.38 13.99
C LYS A 637 5.70 -16.19 13.04
N TYR A 638 4.87 -15.21 13.39
CA TYR A 638 4.67 -13.95 12.67
C TYR A 638 4.88 -12.77 13.63
N PRO A 639 6.07 -12.15 13.66
CA PRO A 639 6.51 -11.22 14.71
C PRO A 639 5.90 -9.81 14.68
N PHE A 640 4.78 -9.62 13.98
CA PHE A 640 4.20 -8.31 13.70
C PHE A 640 2.69 -8.25 13.98
N GLY A 641 2.09 -9.31 14.53
CA GLY A 641 0.69 -9.27 14.98
C GLY A 641 0.53 -8.50 16.27
N SER A 642 -0.32 -7.49 16.32
CA SER A 642 -0.68 -6.77 17.54
C SER A 642 -2.17 -6.93 17.88
N GLU A 643 -3.06 -6.53 16.97
CA GLU A 643 -4.49 -6.38 17.27
C GLU A 643 -5.40 -7.28 16.41
N MET A 644 -4.92 -7.71 15.23
CA MET A 644 -5.76 -8.29 14.18
C MET A 644 -5.24 -9.65 13.70
N PRO A 645 -6.11 -10.54 13.19
CA PRO A 645 -5.72 -11.84 12.62
C PRO A 645 -4.87 -11.71 11.34
N TRP A 646 -4.73 -10.50 10.82
CA TRP A 646 -3.67 -10.08 9.92
C TRP A 646 -3.30 -8.64 10.30
N ASP A 647 -2.02 -8.40 10.57
CA ASP A 647 -1.52 -7.10 10.98
C ASP A 647 -0.26 -6.75 10.19
N SER A 648 -0.13 -5.48 9.82
CA SER A 648 1.03 -4.95 9.09
C SER A 648 1.60 -3.68 9.71
N THR A 649 1.18 -3.34 10.93
CA THR A 649 1.38 -2.02 11.56
C THR A 649 2.82 -1.70 11.89
N GLY A 650 3.60 -2.66 12.39
CA GLY A 650 5.00 -2.45 12.78
C GLY A 650 6.03 -3.31 12.06
N GLN A 651 5.70 -3.82 10.86
CA GLN A 651 6.56 -4.74 10.13
C GLN A 651 7.93 -4.14 9.79
N GLU A 652 8.01 -2.84 9.53
CA GLU A 652 9.27 -2.17 9.25
C GLU A 652 10.19 -2.17 10.46
N GLU A 653 9.68 -1.94 11.67
CA GLU A 653 10.50 -2.01 12.87
C GLU A 653 11.02 -3.43 13.09
N VAL A 654 10.11 -4.41 13.02
CA VAL A 654 10.42 -5.83 13.23
C VAL A 654 11.49 -6.30 12.25
N TYR A 655 11.35 -5.95 10.97
CA TYR A 655 12.37 -6.25 9.96
C TYR A 655 13.70 -5.59 10.31
N MET A 656 13.72 -4.28 10.59
CA MET A 656 14.96 -3.52 10.78
C MET A 656 15.77 -4.03 11.97
N TRP A 657 15.13 -4.35 13.09
CA TRP A 657 15.81 -4.91 14.26
C TRP A 657 16.21 -6.38 14.10
N SER A 658 15.34 -7.23 13.51
CA SER A 658 15.70 -8.61 13.21
C SER A 658 16.94 -8.67 12.32
N SER A 659 16.95 -7.80 11.31
CA SER A 659 18.03 -7.60 10.35
C SER A 659 19.31 -7.02 10.98
N TYR A 660 19.19 -6.21 12.03
CA TYR A 660 20.30 -5.65 12.80
C TYR A 660 20.95 -6.69 13.72
N PHE A 661 20.14 -7.48 14.43
CA PHE A 661 20.60 -8.52 15.36
C PHE A 661 20.92 -9.88 14.71
N GLY A 662 20.93 -9.96 13.38
CA GLY A 662 21.28 -11.19 12.65
C GLY A 662 20.21 -12.30 12.67
N MET A 663 18.94 -11.95 12.92
CA MET A 663 17.79 -12.86 12.91
C MET A 663 17.20 -12.96 11.49
N ALA A 664 17.96 -13.56 10.57
CA ALA A 664 17.61 -13.61 9.15
C ALA A 664 16.27 -14.30 8.88
N ASP A 665 15.94 -15.36 9.61
CA ASP A 665 14.67 -16.09 9.50
C ASP A 665 13.45 -15.17 9.72
N LYS A 666 13.51 -14.28 10.71
CA LYS A 666 12.44 -13.33 11.01
C LYS A 666 12.40 -12.17 10.03
N ALA A 667 13.56 -11.70 9.59
CA ALA A 667 13.63 -10.72 8.51
C ALA A 667 12.96 -11.26 7.24
N ASP A 668 13.20 -12.53 6.90
CA ASP A 668 12.60 -13.18 5.72
C ASP A 668 11.11 -13.46 5.88
N VAL A 669 10.64 -13.83 7.08
CA VAL A 669 9.19 -13.96 7.34
C VAL A 669 8.48 -12.64 7.08
N THR A 670 8.99 -11.53 7.62
CA THR A 670 8.41 -10.21 7.42
C THR A 670 8.48 -9.77 5.97
N LEU A 671 9.60 -10.02 5.29
CA LEU A 671 9.80 -9.68 3.89
C LEU A 671 8.79 -10.39 2.98
N ASN A 672 8.63 -11.71 3.15
CA ASN A 672 7.70 -12.49 2.34
C ASN A 672 6.25 -12.09 2.61
N ALA A 673 5.87 -11.86 3.88
CA ALA A 673 4.54 -11.36 4.21
C ALA A 673 4.22 -10.05 3.47
N ILE A 674 5.13 -9.07 3.47
CA ILE A 674 4.95 -7.82 2.72
C ILE A 674 4.73 -8.06 1.23
N LEU A 675 5.54 -8.94 0.61
CA LEU A 675 5.43 -9.23 -0.83
C LEU A 675 4.11 -9.90 -1.22
N ALA A 676 3.43 -10.57 -0.29
CA ALA A 676 2.11 -11.17 -0.55
C ALA A 676 1.06 -10.15 -0.99
N TYR A 677 1.16 -8.90 -0.49
CA TYR A 677 0.13 -7.87 -0.67
C TYR A 677 0.67 -6.50 -1.12
N ALA A 678 1.93 -6.44 -1.56
CA ALA A 678 2.51 -5.28 -2.24
C ALA A 678 2.85 -5.66 -3.69
N PRO A 679 1.95 -5.41 -4.66
CA PRO A 679 2.07 -5.99 -6.00
C PRO A 679 2.93 -5.15 -6.96
N ALA A 680 3.56 -5.80 -7.95
CA ALA A 680 4.37 -5.17 -8.99
C ALA A 680 3.60 -4.95 -10.32
N VAL A 681 2.36 -4.43 -10.25
CA VAL A 681 1.42 -4.36 -11.40
C VAL A 681 1.51 -3.04 -12.21
N PRO A 682 1.15 -3.01 -13.52
CA PRO A 682 1.11 -1.78 -14.35
C PRO A 682 -0.03 -0.79 -14.06
N HIS A 683 -0.18 -0.43 -12.79
CA HIS A 683 -1.22 0.48 -12.32
C HIS A 683 -0.73 1.27 -11.12
N TRP A 684 -0.61 2.59 -11.23
CA TRP A 684 -0.07 3.45 -10.17
C TRP A 684 -0.74 3.21 -8.83
N GLY A 685 -2.07 3.09 -8.79
CA GLY A 685 -2.81 2.93 -7.54
C GLY A 685 -2.57 1.60 -6.81
N TYR A 686 -2.18 0.54 -7.52
CA TYR A 686 -1.94 -0.78 -6.92
C TYR A 686 -0.45 -1.09 -6.79
N ASN A 687 0.39 -0.59 -7.70
CA ASN A 687 1.82 -0.87 -7.71
C ASN A 687 2.51 -0.42 -6.41
N GLY A 688 3.06 -1.37 -5.66
CA GLY A 688 3.69 -1.11 -4.36
C GLY A 688 2.74 -0.64 -3.26
N SER A 689 1.42 -0.56 -3.53
CA SER A 689 0.42 -0.20 -2.54
C SER A 689 0.16 -1.40 -1.65
N ALA A 690 0.82 -1.47 -0.49
CA ALA A 690 0.56 -2.52 0.50
C ALA A 690 -0.93 -2.54 0.86
N ARG A 691 -1.52 -3.73 1.00
CA ARG A 691 -2.93 -3.86 1.34
C ARG A 691 -3.24 -3.29 2.71
N ARG A 692 -4.27 -2.45 2.75
CA ARG A 692 -4.93 -1.85 3.91
C ARG A 692 -6.37 -1.55 3.50
N TYR A 693 -7.33 -1.75 4.39
CA TYR A 693 -8.75 -1.56 4.01
C TYR A 693 -9.72 -1.10 5.10
N TRP A 694 -9.31 -1.00 6.37
CA TRP A 694 -10.22 -0.60 7.46
C TRP A 694 -9.92 0.78 8.02
N ASP A 695 -8.70 1.29 7.87
CA ASP A 695 -8.26 2.55 8.47
C ASP A 695 -9.16 3.74 8.12
N PHE A 696 -9.88 3.80 6.99
CA PHE A 696 -10.87 4.86 6.76
C PHE A 696 -11.98 4.95 7.83
N VAL A 697 -12.32 3.85 8.50
CA VAL A 697 -13.28 3.87 9.62
C VAL A 697 -12.73 4.67 10.81
N PHE A 698 -11.41 4.62 11.02
CA PHE A 698 -10.73 5.29 12.11
C PHE A 698 -10.18 6.65 11.68
N GLY A 699 -9.43 6.69 10.58
CA GLY A 699 -8.67 7.80 10.01
C GLY A 699 -9.33 8.55 8.85
N GLY A 700 -10.40 8.06 8.23
CA GLY A 700 -10.98 8.68 7.02
C GLY A 700 -12.03 9.75 7.31
N LYS A 701 -12.24 10.65 6.33
CA LYS A 701 -13.45 11.48 6.26
C LYS A 701 -14.63 10.65 5.77
N LEU A 702 -14.44 9.93 4.66
CA LEU A 702 -15.41 8.95 4.17
C LEU A 702 -15.16 7.60 4.84
N ALA A 703 -15.80 7.37 5.97
CA ALA A 703 -15.63 6.16 6.76
C ALA A 703 -16.33 4.94 6.14
N ARG A 704 -15.56 3.98 5.59
CA ARG A 704 -16.04 2.66 5.13
C ARG A 704 -14.90 1.64 5.03
N ILE A 705 -15.27 0.35 4.96
CA ILE A 705 -14.33 -0.73 4.62
C ILE A 705 -14.08 -0.74 3.11
N GLU A 706 -12.85 -0.45 2.71
CA GLU A 706 -12.45 -0.26 1.32
C GLU A 706 -10.94 -0.35 1.17
N ARG A 707 -10.43 -0.98 0.10
CA ARG A 707 -9.01 -0.94 -0.24
C ARG A 707 -8.51 0.50 -0.38
N GLN A 708 -7.48 0.81 0.39
CA GLN A 708 -6.87 2.14 0.44
C GLN A 708 -5.65 2.17 -0.45
N LEU A 709 -5.67 2.96 -1.51
CA LEU A 709 -4.55 3.07 -2.44
C LEU A 709 -3.54 4.07 -1.88
N HIS A 710 -2.33 3.58 -1.63
CA HIS A 710 -1.20 4.31 -1.03
C HIS A 710 -1.50 4.92 0.35
N HIS A 711 -2.12 4.13 1.22
CA HIS A 711 -2.13 4.37 2.67
C HIS A 711 -0.72 4.27 3.27
N TYR A 712 -0.51 4.79 4.49
CA TYR A 712 0.81 4.88 5.13
C TYR A 712 1.58 3.56 5.17
N GLY A 713 0.87 2.43 5.30
CA GLY A 713 1.47 1.10 5.34
C GLY A 713 2.33 0.80 4.12
N SER A 714 1.99 1.36 2.95
CA SER A 714 2.75 1.18 1.70
C SER A 714 4.17 1.75 1.81
N ALA A 715 4.29 2.97 2.33
CA ALA A 715 5.58 3.63 2.46
C ALA A 715 6.40 3.04 3.62
N LEU A 716 5.78 2.66 4.74
CA LEU A 716 6.47 1.96 5.83
C LEU A 716 7.01 0.59 5.38
N ASN A 717 6.18 -0.22 4.74
CA ASN A 717 6.59 -1.53 4.22
C ASN A 717 7.66 -1.44 3.11
N SER A 718 7.81 -0.29 2.45
CA SER A 718 8.92 -0.07 1.52
C SER A 718 10.31 -0.03 2.16
N ILE A 719 10.40 0.28 3.47
CA ILE A 719 11.67 0.33 4.22
C ILE A 719 12.33 -1.06 4.24
N PRO A 720 11.64 -2.14 4.65
CA PRO A 720 12.13 -3.51 4.51
C PRO A 720 12.55 -3.87 3.08
N LEU A 721 11.70 -3.60 2.09
CA LEU A 721 11.93 -4.01 0.70
C LEU A 721 13.22 -3.38 0.13
N LEU A 722 13.38 -2.07 0.30
CA LEU A 722 14.56 -1.37 -0.20
C LEU A 722 15.81 -1.65 0.64
N THR A 723 15.66 -1.90 1.94
CA THR A 723 16.79 -2.35 2.78
C THR A 723 17.28 -3.73 2.38
N ALA A 724 16.36 -4.66 2.14
CA ALA A 724 16.67 -6.00 1.64
C ALA A 724 17.33 -5.92 0.25
N TYR A 725 16.79 -5.09 -0.65
CA TYR A 725 17.38 -4.87 -1.98
C TYR A 725 18.83 -4.37 -1.90
N ARG A 726 19.14 -3.42 -1.03
CA ARG A 726 20.52 -2.92 -0.87
C ARG A 726 21.52 -4.01 -0.44
N ARG A 727 21.05 -5.04 0.26
CA ARG A 727 21.85 -6.23 0.65
C ARG A 727 21.90 -7.30 -0.45
N SER A 728 20.89 -7.33 -1.31
CA SER A 728 20.72 -8.30 -2.40
C SER A 728 20.36 -7.58 -3.72
N PRO A 729 21.29 -6.79 -4.30
CA PRO A 729 21.01 -5.89 -5.44
C PRO A 729 20.61 -6.59 -6.74
N GLN A 730 20.70 -7.93 -6.79
CA GLN A 730 20.22 -8.78 -7.87
C GLN A 730 18.70 -9.00 -7.86
N ASP A 731 18.03 -8.85 -6.70
CA ASP A 731 16.58 -9.05 -6.60
C ASP A 731 15.83 -7.79 -7.07
N PHE A 732 15.70 -7.66 -8.39
CA PHE A 732 15.05 -6.51 -9.02
C PHE A 732 13.56 -6.36 -8.63
N TYR A 733 12.91 -7.43 -8.18
CA TYR A 733 11.52 -7.40 -7.72
C TYR A 733 11.38 -6.56 -6.44
N LEU A 734 12.31 -6.73 -5.49
CA LEU A 734 12.35 -5.92 -4.26
C LEU A 734 12.49 -4.43 -4.55
N LEU A 735 13.36 -4.07 -5.50
CA LEU A 735 13.54 -2.66 -5.90
C LEU A 735 12.25 -2.09 -6.50
N ARG A 736 11.63 -2.80 -7.45
CA ARG A 736 10.41 -2.33 -8.12
C ARG A 736 9.26 -2.11 -7.13
N THR A 737 8.99 -3.10 -6.28
CA THR A 737 7.90 -3.02 -5.31
C THR A 737 8.20 -2.01 -4.21
N GLY A 738 9.43 -2.03 -3.67
CA GLY A 738 9.86 -1.10 -2.63
C GLY A 738 9.81 0.35 -3.10
N TYR A 739 10.38 0.66 -4.27
CA TYR A 739 10.38 2.02 -4.78
C TYR A 739 8.97 2.53 -5.08
N ALA A 740 8.10 1.67 -5.64
CA ALA A 740 6.71 2.00 -5.87
C ALA A 740 5.96 2.33 -4.56
N GLY A 741 6.15 1.53 -3.51
CA GLY A 741 5.57 1.80 -2.18
C GLY A 741 6.08 3.10 -1.56
N THR A 742 7.37 3.43 -1.74
CA THR A 742 7.93 4.74 -1.35
C THR A 742 7.24 5.87 -2.10
N MET A 743 7.08 5.76 -3.42
CA MET A 743 6.43 6.80 -4.24
C MET A 743 4.94 6.97 -3.93
N GLY A 744 4.29 5.98 -3.32
CA GLY A 744 2.92 6.07 -2.84
C GLY A 744 2.64 7.28 -1.94
N ALA A 745 3.59 7.62 -1.06
CA ALA A 745 3.48 8.78 -0.16
C ALA A 745 3.42 10.13 -0.91
N LEU A 746 3.96 10.20 -2.13
CA LEU A 746 3.88 11.39 -2.98
C LEU A 746 2.71 11.34 -3.95
N ALA A 747 2.26 10.14 -4.33
CA ALA A 747 1.27 9.93 -5.38
C ALA A 747 -0.05 10.68 -5.10
N ASN A 748 -0.44 10.75 -3.82
CA ASN A 748 -1.70 11.35 -3.40
C ASN A 748 -1.59 12.83 -3.00
N ILE A 749 -0.37 13.41 -2.94
CA ILE A 749 -0.21 14.85 -2.63
C ILE A 749 -0.93 15.67 -3.69
N THR A 750 -1.80 16.58 -3.27
CA THR A 750 -2.55 17.45 -4.17
C THR A 750 -1.64 18.46 -4.86
N LYS A 751 -2.12 19.08 -5.94
CA LYS A 751 -1.34 20.10 -6.67
C LYS A 751 -0.91 21.28 -5.78
N ASP A 752 -1.63 21.57 -4.71
CA ASP A 752 -1.34 22.65 -3.75
C ASP A 752 -0.64 22.18 -2.47
N GLY A 753 -0.34 20.88 -2.32
CA GLY A 753 0.49 20.34 -1.23
C GLY A 753 -0.24 19.65 -0.09
N PHE A 754 -1.56 19.45 -0.16
CA PHE A 754 -2.27 18.66 0.85
C PHE A 754 -1.90 17.18 0.75
N GLY A 755 -1.56 16.55 1.88
CA GLY A 755 -1.30 15.13 2.00
C GLY A 755 -2.51 14.39 2.59
N PRO A 756 -3.35 13.73 1.77
CA PRO A 756 -4.54 13.01 2.24
C PRO A 756 -4.18 11.65 2.86
N ALA A 757 -5.06 11.13 3.71
CA ALA A 757 -4.90 9.83 4.37
C ALA A 757 -4.61 8.68 3.38
N ALA A 758 -5.41 8.58 2.32
CA ALA A 758 -5.23 7.64 1.21
C ALA A 758 -6.11 8.03 0.01
N PHE A 759 -6.11 7.19 -1.04
CA PHE A 759 -7.02 7.30 -2.18
C PHE A 759 -8.06 6.16 -2.17
N HIS A 760 -9.33 6.51 -2.34
CA HIS A 760 -10.47 5.58 -2.38
C HIS A 760 -10.45 4.73 -3.67
N SER A 761 -10.39 3.40 -3.55
CA SER A 761 -10.32 2.48 -4.70
C SER A 761 -11.66 2.17 -5.35
N TYR A 762 -12.79 2.44 -4.69
CA TYR A 762 -14.10 2.08 -5.21
C TYR A 762 -14.39 2.86 -6.49
N PRO A 763 -14.83 2.18 -7.57
CA PRO A 763 -15.21 2.83 -8.82
C PRO A 763 -16.25 3.96 -8.68
N SER A 764 -17.07 3.94 -7.62
CA SER A 764 -18.04 5.00 -7.30
C SER A 764 -17.42 6.25 -6.65
N THR A 765 -16.10 6.27 -6.41
CA THR A 765 -15.45 7.35 -5.66
C THR A 765 -14.16 7.82 -6.32
N LEU A 766 -13.17 6.93 -6.53
CA LEU A 766 -11.88 7.20 -7.18
C LEU A 766 -11.31 8.61 -6.93
N LYS A 767 -11.21 9.01 -5.65
CA LYS A 767 -10.67 10.31 -5.22
C LYS A 767 -9.81 10.16 -3.96
N ILE A 768 -9.02 11.18 -3.67
CA ILE A 768 -8.34 11.32 -2.37
C ILE A 768 -9.37 11.46 -1.24
N ASP A 769 -9.05 10.95 -0.05
CA ASP A 769 -9.84 11.23 1.16
C ASP A 769 -9.72 12.73 1.52
N GLY A 770 -10.78 13.26 2.15
CA GLY A 770 -10.84 14.67 2.53
C GLY A 770 -9.99 15.06 3.73
N TYR A 771 -9.53 14.10 4.55
CA TYR A 771 -8.72 14.33 5.73
C TYR A 771 -7.24 13.99 5.53
N ALA A 772 -6.36 14.76 6.17
CA ALA A 772 -4.92 14.46 6.18
C ALA A 772 -4.62 13.25 7.06
N SER A 773 -5.20 13.24 8.27
CA SER A 773 -5.20 12.09 9.17
C SER A 773 -3.82 11.47 9.38
N ASP A 774 -3.70 10.15 9.17
CA ASP A 774 -2.54 9.28 9.33
C ASP A 774 -1.57 9.32 8.14
N TYR A 775 -1.61 10.37 7.33
CA TYR A 775 -0.66 10.60 6.24
C TYR A 775 0.82 10.68 6.70
N GLY A 776 1.06 11.22 7.90
CA GLY A 776 2.41 11.45 8.42
C GLY A 776 3.31 10.22 8.52
N PRO A 777 2.86 9.09 9.09
CA PRO A 777 3.60 7.84 9.05
C PRO A 777 4.02 7.43 7.63
N GLY A 778 3.16 7.68 6.64
CA GLY A 778 3.46 7.39 5.24
C GLY A 778 4.59 8.28 4.72
N PHE A 779 4.52 9.58 5.04
CA PHE A 779 5.57 10.52 4.68
C PHE A 779 6.87 10.28 5.46
N TYR A 780 6.82 9.80 6.70
CA TYR A 780 7.99 9.30 7.43
C TYR A 780 8.70 8.20 6.61
N GLY A 781 7.93 7.21 6.13
CA GLY A 781 8.44 6.15 5.28
C GLY A 781 9.18 6.67 4.05
N TYR A 782 8.63 7.69 3.39
CA TYR A 782 9.29 8.38 2.28
C TYR A 782 10.57 9.13 2.71
N ALA A 783 10.51 9.90 3.80
CA ALA A 783 11.62 10.76 4.25
C ALA A 783 12.87 9.98 4.66
N VAL A 784 12.72 8.80 5.25
CA VAL A 784 13.86 7.99 5.70
C VAL A 784 14.39 7.04 4.62
N ASN A 785 13.57 6.71 3.61
CA ASN A 785 13.88 5.64 2.64
C ASN A 785 14.09 6.13 1.19
N SER A 786 13.62 7.33 0.85
CA SER A 786 13.80 7.93 -0.48
C SER A 786 15.28 8.10 -0.83
N GLY A 787 15.61 7.81 -2.08
CA GLY A 787 16.96 7.89 -2.62
C GLY A 787 16.98 7.48 -4.10
N THR A 788 18.13 7.68 -4.74
CA THR A 788 18.34 7.28 -6.13
C THR A 788 18.96 5.90 -6.21
N TYR A 789 18.44 5.01 -7.05
CA TYR A 789 19.03 3.68 -7.27
C TYR A 789 19.53 3.58 -8.70
N ILE A 790 20.83 3.34 -8.88
CA ILE A 790 21.47 3.16 -10.18
C ILE A 790 21.74 1.68 -10.37
N VAL A 791 21.14 1.09 -11.40
CA VAL A 791 21.12 -0.36 -11.61
C VAL A 791 21.53 -0.70 -13.04
N LYS A 792 22.39 -1.70 -13.19
CA LYS A 792 22.66 -2.37 -14.47
C LYS A 792 21.87 -3.68 -14.50
N HIS A 793 20.65 -3.64 -15.04
CA HIS A 793 19.80 -4.83 -15.17
C HIS A 793 20.27 -5.69 -16.36
N PRO A 794 20.32 -7.03 -16.22
CA PRO A 794 20.80 -7.91 -17.30
C PRO A 794 19.96 -7.82 -18.58
N GLU A 795 18.66 -7.52 -18.47
CA GLU A 795 17.76 -7.38 -19.62
C GLU A 795 17.51 -5.91 -20.03
N PHE A 796 17.47 -5.00 -19.05
CA PHE A 796 16.99 -3.62 -19.28
C PHE A 796 18.13 -2.62 -19.42
N GLY A 797 19.38 -3.07 -19.27
CA GLY A 797 20.56 -2.22 -19.30
C GLY A 797 20.62 -1.30 -18.10
N TRP A 798 21.19 -0.11 -18.29
CA TRP A 798 21.24 0.91 -17.24
C TRP A 798 19.86 1.55 -17.05
N VAL A 799 19.38 1.47 -15.82
CA VAL A 799 18.15 2.11 -15.36
C VAL A 799 18.38 2.83 -14.04
N ALA A 800 17.60 3.87 -13.80
CA ALA A 800 17.61 4.61 -12.55
C ALA A 800 16.21 4.68 -11.94
N PHE A 801 16.16 4.67 -10.61
CA PHE A 801 14.98 5.03 -9.85
C PHE A 801 15.27 6.31 -9.09
N GLY A 802 14.41 7.33 -9.22
CA GLY A 802 14.66 8.65 -8.62
C GLY A 802 15.75 9.47 -9.30
N GLY A 803 15.98 9.21 -10.59
CA GLY A 803 16.99 9.91 -11.38
C GLY A 803 16.84 9.68 -12.88
N ASN A 804 17.51 10.52 -13.67
CA ASN A 804 17.61 10.38 -15.12
C ASN A 804 18.97 9.80 -15.49
N VAL A 805 18.99 8.59 -16.07
CA VAL A 805 20.21 7.95 -16.54
C VAL A 805 20.43 8.19 -18.03
N THR A 806 21.65 8.56 -18.40
CA THR A 806 22.09 8.73 -19.77
C THR A 806 23.43 8.04 -20.00
N GLU A 807 23.63 7.51 -21.20
CA GLU A 807 24.88 6.87 -21.61
C GLU A 807 25.52 7.70 -22.71
N SER A 808 26.73 8.23 -22.49
CA SER A 808 27.43 9.06 -23.46
C SER A 808 28.94 8.96 -23.32
N LYS A 809 29.65 8.77 -24.44
CA LYS A 809 31.12 8.68 -24.48
C LYS A 809 31.70 7.68 -23.45
N GLY A 810 30.99 6.57 -23.23
CA GLY A 810 31.35 5.52 -22.26
C GLY A 810 31.07 5.85 -20.79
N TRP A 811 30.55 7.03 -20.47
CA TRP A 811 30.09 7.40 -19.13
C TRP A 811 28.61 7.08 -18.97
N ILE A 812 28.26 6.55 -17.80
CA ILE A 812 26.89 6.38 -17.32
C ILE A 812 26.63 7.53 -16.36
N SER A 813 25.92 8.56 -16.82
CA SER A 813 25.64 9.76 -16.04
C SER A 813 24.22 9.70 -15.50
N THR A 814 24.08 9.82 -14.18
CA THR A 814 22.77 9.84 -13.51
C THR A 814 22.56 11.18 -12.81
N GLU A 815 21.57 11.95 -13.28
CA GLU A 815 21.02 13.10 -12.56
C GLU A 815 20.14 12.59 -11.41
N VAL A 816 20.31 13.16 -10.22
CA VAL A 816 19.50 12.83 -9.03
C VAL A 816 18.27 13.75 -8.97
N THR A 817 17.09 13.19 -9.25
CA THR A 817 15.81 13.92 -9.30
C THR A 817 14.91 13.68 -8.08
N CYS A 818 15.22 12.64 -7.29
CA CYS A 818 14.51 12.32 -6.05
C CYS A 818 14.56 13.48 -5.05
N ALA A 819 13.53 13.64 -4.20
CA ALA A 819 13.61 14.64 -3.11
C ALA A 819 14.65 14.27 -2.05
N GLY A 820 14.94 12.98 -1.86
CA GLY A 820 16.05 12.47 -1.05
C GLY A 820 17.40 12.56 -1.76
N GLN A 821 17.80 13.78 -2.14
CA GLN A 821 19.09 14.04 -2.80
C GLN A 821 20.29 13.72 -1.91
N ASN A 822 20.05 13.42 -0.63
CA ASN A 822 21.05 12.97 0.31
C ASN A 822 21.35 11.46 0.22
N ARG A 823 20.76 10.69 -0.71
CA ARG A 823 20.95 9.23 -0.76
C ARG A 823 21.04 8.69 -2.18
N VAL A 824 22.11 7.94 -2.47
CA VAL A 824 22.28 7.20 -3.73
C VAL A 824 22.79 5.80 -3.47
N PHE A 825 22.11 4.80 -4.02
CA PHE A 825 22.57 3.42 -4.09
C PHE A 825 23.13 3.10 -5.47
N PHE A 826 24.41 2.79 -5.54
CA PHE A 826 25.06 2.31 -6.75
C PHE A 826 25.16 0.77 -6.69
N ALA A 827 24.15 0.10 -7.26
CA ALA A 827 23.98 -1.33 -7.17
C ALA A 827 25.16 -2.17 -7.72
N PRO A 828 25.86 -1.78 -8.81
CA PRO A 828 26.97 -2.59 -9.34
C PRO A 828 28.12 -2.84 -8.37
N ALA A 829 28.28 -2.01 -7.34
CA ALA A 829 29.30 -2.18 -6.30
C ALA A 829 28.71 -2.23 -4.88
N SER A 830 27.38 -2.39 -4.76
CA SER A 830 26.65 -2.36 -3.48
C SER A 830 26.98 -1.15 -2.60
N LEU A 831 27.24 0.01 -3.20
CA LEU A 831 27.62 1.21 -2.46
C LEU A 831 26.38 2.01 -2.06
N TRP A 832 26.26 2.30 -0.77
CA TRP A 832 25.24 3.19 -0.25
C TRP A 832 25.85 4.52 0.21
N LEU A 833 25.64 5.54 -0.61
CA LEU A 833 26.14 6.90 -0.41
C LEU A 833 25.06 7.70 0.29
N THR A 834 25.36 8.26 1.46
CA THR A 834 24.42 9.10 2.20
C THR A 834 25.06 10.38 2.69
N THR A 835 24.30 11.47 2.77
CA THR A 835 24.77 12.73 3.36
C THR A 835 23.93 13.10 4.59
N ALA A 836 24.58 13.60 5.64
CA ALA A 836 23.88 14.13 6.80
C ALA A 836 23.43 15.59 6.62
N ALA A 837 24.18 16.34 5.80
CA ALA A 837 23.82 17.61 5.17
C ALA A 837 24.58 17.72 3.84
N GLY A 838 24.15 18.63 2.96
CA GLY A 838 24.58 18.71 1.56
C GLY A 838 23.84 17.71 0.66
N ASN A 839 23.84 17.95 -0.65
CA ASN A 839 23.06 17.17 -1.62
C ASN A 839 23.97 16.51 -2.66
N ILE A 840 23.60 15.31 -3.10
CA ILE A 840 24.17 14.64 -4.28
C ILE A 840 23.32 15.05 -5.48
N THR A 841 23.92 15.69 -6.48
CA THR A 841 23.21 16.14 -7.68
C THR A 841 23.40 15.20 -8.86
N HIS A 842 24.60 14.60 -8.98
CA HIS A 842 24.93 13.67 -10.06
C HIS A 842 25.85 12.56 -9.58
N VAL A 843 25.71 11.40 -10.21
CA VAL A 843 26.66 10.29 -10.11
C VAL A 843 27.03 9.80 -11.52
N ASP A 844 28.31 9.93 -11.86
CA ASP A 844 28.86 9.57 -13.16
C ASP A 844 29.80 8.36 -13.03
N TYR A 845 29.49 7.25 -13.69
CA TYR A 845 30.28 6.02 -13.67
C TYR A 845 30.97 5.77 -15.01
N GLN A 846 32.26 5.43 -14.97
CA GLN A 846 33.03 4.99 -16.13
C GLN A 846 33.39 3.50 -15.98
N PRO A 847 32.64 2.58 -16.62
CA PRO A 847 32.84 1.15 -16.46
C PRO A 847 34.25 0.68 -16.83
N LYS A 848 34.90 1.32 -17.81
CA LYS A 848 36.25 0.93 -18.26
C LYS A 848 37.32 1.21 -17.21
N THR A 849 37.17 2.28 -16.44
CA THR A 849 38.19 2.71 -15.47
C THR A 849 37.82 2.31 -14.04
N GLY A 850 36.54 2.05 -13.76
CA GLY A 850 36.02 1.87 -12.41
C GLY A 850 35.85 3.21 -11.67
N MET A 851 35.89 4.34 -12.36
CA MET A 851 35.74 5.66 -11.71
C MET A 851 34.27 5.99 -11.51
N LEU A 852 33.91 6.35 -10.27
CA LEU A 852 32.59 6.84 -9.89
C LEU A 852 32.75 8.28 -9.36
N ARG A 853 32.23 9.26 -10.09
CA ARG A 853 32.26 10.69 -9.70
C ARG A 853 30.93 11.05 -9.05
N ILE A 854 31.00 11.72 -7.91
CA ILE A 854 29.84 12.16 -7.13
C ILE A 854 29.91 13.67 -7.05
N LYS A 855 28.92 14.36 -7.64
CA LYS A 855 28.82 15.82 -7.58
C LYS A 855 27.94 16.23 -6.42
N LEU A 856 28.44 17.17 -5.64
CA LEU A 856 27.88 17.59 -4.36
C LEU A 856 27.57 19.09 -4.37
N THR A 857 26.52 19.48 -3.66
CA THR A 857 26.21 20.89 -3.39
C THR A 857 25.98 21.15 -1.91
N GLY A 858 26.36 22.35 -1.46
CA GLY A 858 26.38 22.73 -0.05
C GLY A 858 27.51 22.06 0.74
N SER A 859 27.70 22.51 1.97
CA SER A 859 28.65 21.86 2.90
C SER A 859 28.18 20.45 3.22
N THR A 860 28.96 19.45 2.78
CA THR A 860 28.51 18.06 2.74
C THR A 860 29.17 17.19 3.79
N TYR A 861 28.35 16.41 4.49
CA TYR A 861 28.76 15.39 5.45
C TYR A 861 28.49 14.01 4.84
N LEU A 862 29.42 13.52 4.02
CA LEU A 862 29.26 12.30 3.23
C LEU A 862 29.63 11.05 4.05
N ASN A 863 28.74 10.08 4.10
CA ASN A 863 28.98 8.72 4.54
C ASN A 863 28.96 7.78 3.33
N ILE A 864 29.91 6.85 3.31
CA ILE A 864 30.05 5.84 2.27
C ILE A 864 29.99 4.50 2.98
N ASP A 865 28.91 3.75 2.76
CA ASP A 865 28.77 2.37 3.21
C ASP A 865 29.19 1.45 2.05
N ASP A 866 30.29 0.75 2.26
CA ASP A 866 30.97 -0.12 1.30
C ASP A 866 31.15 -1.53 1.90
N PRO A 867 30.05 -2.31 2.02
CA PRO A 867 30.07 -3.60 2.71
C PRO A 867 30.97 -4.63 2.02
N ASN A 868 31.23 -4.46 0.73
CA ASN A 868 32.03 -5.38 -0.09
C ASN A 868 33.48 -4.92 -0.25
N ASN A 869 33.90 -3.84 0.42
CA ASN A 869 35.22 -3.22 0.25
C ASN A 869 35.54 -2.97 -1.24
N ALA A 870 34.55 -2.52 -2.02
CA ALA A 870 34.65 -2.27 -3.44
C ALA A 870 35.50 -1.03 -3.77
N ILE A 871 35.75 -0.14 -2.82
CA ILE A 871 36.54 1.08 -3.04
C ILE A 871 38.03 0.82 -2.82
N SER A 872 38.84 1.21 -3.80
CA SER A 872 40.32 1.17 -3.77
C SER A 872 40.96 2.54 -3.50
N GLY A 873 40.20 3.63 -3.65
CA GLY A 873 40.68 4.98 -3.35
C GLY A 873 39.60 6.05 -3.44
N ILE A 874 39.79 7.15 -2.71
CA ILE A 874 38.90 8.33 -2.67
C ILE A 874 39.72 9.56 -3.04
N LEU A 875 39.24 10.36 -4.00
CA LEU A 875 39.89 11.61 -4.43
C LEU A 875 38.90 12.80 -4.36
N PRO A 876 39.34 13.99 -3.91
CA PRO A 876 40.63 14.23 -3.24
C PRO A 876 40.76 13.39 -1.96
N LYS A 877 41.99 13.20 -1.47
CA LYS A 877 42.20 12.42 -0.25
C LYS A 877 41.50 13.13 0.92
N GLN A 878 40.48 12.50 1.48
CA GLN A 878 39.70 13.00 2.60
C GLN A 878 39.86 12.08 3.81
N SER A 879 40.06 12.65 5.00
CA SER A 879 40.05 11.90 6.25
C SER A 879 38.64 11.86 6.83
N LYS A 880 38.19 10.68 7.27
CA LYS A 880 36.93 10.51 7.99
C LYS A 880 37.03 11.22 9.35
N ARG A 881 36.04 12.05 9.68
CA ARG A 881 35.92 12.71 10.99
C ARG A 881 35.58 11.70 12.09
N LYS A 882 35.70 12.13 13.34
CA LYS A 882 35.35 11.31 14.52
C LYS A 882 33.88 10.86 14.52
N ASP A 883 32.99 11.68 13.97
CA ASP A 883 31.55 11.38 13.80
C ASP A 883 31.26 10.44 12.62
N GLY A 884 32.29 9.97 11.91
CA GLY A 884 32.17 8.99 10.84
C GLY A 884 31.81 9.57 9.47
N TYR A 885 31.88 10.88 9.27
CA TYR A 885 31.63 11.50 7.96
C TYR A 885 32.91 12.01 7.30
N TYR A 886 32.95 11.96 5.97
CA TYR A 886 33.85 12.79 5.18
C TYR A 886 33.21 14.17 5.07
N PHE A 887 33.94 15.21 5.46
CA PHE A 887 33.46 16.58 5.31
C PHE A 887 34.00 17.18 4.03
N ILE A 888 33.11 17.58 3.13
CA ILE A 888 33.44 18.27 1.89
C ILE A 888 32.90 19.70 2.03
N PRO A 889 33.77 20.71 2.16
CA PRO A 889 33.33 22.10 2.26
C PRO A 889 32.64 22.52 0.95
N GLU A 890 31.71 23.46 1.07
CA GLU A 890 31.05 24.04 -0.11
C GLU A 890 32.09 24.71 -1.02
N ASP A 891 32.05 24.36 -2.30
CA ASP A 891 32.82 25.05 -3.34
C ASP A 891 32.04 26.28 -3.79
N LYS A 892 32.67 27.45 -3.82
CA LYS A 892 32.07 28.71 -4.31
C LYS A 892 31.54 28.63 -5.74
N ARG A 893 31.96 27.63 -6.52
CA ARG A 893 31.46 27.35 -7.88
C ARG A 893 30.38 26.28 -7.93
N ASN A 894 29.92 25.74 -6.78
CA ASN A 894 28.96 24.63 -6.67
C ASN A 894 29.37 23.36 -7.43
N ASN A 895 30.68 23.10 -7.54
CA ASN A 895 31.25 21.97 -8.29
C ASN A 895 32.06 21.01 -7.41
N ALA A 896 31.73 20.91 -6.12
CA ALA A 896 32.40 19.97 -5.23
C ALA A 896 32.22 18.54 -5.76
N GLU A 897 33.34 17.83 -5.96
CA GLU A 897 33.36 16.48 -6.52
C GLU A 897 34.15 15.53 -5.62
N VAL A 898 33.60 14.34 -5.40
CA VAL A 898 34.29 13.20 -4.81
C VAL A 898 34.36 12.08 -5.84
N ILE A 899 35.54 11.54 -6.07
CA ILE A 899 35.78 10.42 -6.98
C ILE A 899 36.11 9.17 -6.17
N LEU A 900 35.34 8.11 -6.37
CA LEU A 900 35.64 6.78 -5.85
C LEU A 900 36.26 5.94 -6.97
N LYS A 901 37.40 5.32 -6.70
CA LYS A 901 38.00 4.30 -7.59
C LYS A 901 37.52 2.93 -7.16
N LEU A 902 36.69 2.29 -7.95
CA LEU A 902 36.18 0.95 -7.66
C LEU A 902 37.19 -0.12 -8.08
N LYS A 903 37.30 -1.18 -7.28
CA LYS A 903 38.01 -2.41 -7.63
C LYS A 903 37.30 -3.04 -8.83
N ARG A 904 38.09 -3.58 -9.76
CA ARG A 904 37.57 -4.22 -10.97
C ARG A 904 37.31 -5.69 -10.74
#